data_AF-A0A6C0ED73-F1
#
_entry.id   AF-A0A6C0ED73-F1
#
_cell.length_a   1.000
_cell.length_b   1.000
_cell.length_c   1.000
_cell.angle_alpha   90.00
_cell.angle_beta   90.00
_cell.angle_gamma   90.00
#
_symmetry.space_group_name_H-M   'P 1'
#
loop_
_entity.id
_entity.type
_entity.pdbx_description
1 polymer ?
#
loop_
_entity_poly.entity_id
_entity_poly.type
_entity_poly.pdbx_seq_one_letter_code
_entity_poly.pdbx_strand_id
1 'polypeptide(L)'
;MSNSNIGGLVQIVSSGKQDVYLTYKPEITFFKKVYKKHTNFSIEFIEIYPEQSLNYNNIISFMINNGDAIHRCYLEIELPNLVFSDKYITNINYINKKNTDIVELEKLLKITQNKYNNLLNYINIDMLLYRTIYNSLQIDNITIQNLKDLVYNFNNLNKLLKNQYINKIDIQIYSLINISDYILGINKIITTNELLDQNIYIFKNTIINKLNDIYKSMQYYLKNYNNDINKINVNIKNINNRNIKFNFSNFLGHNYFNYFTLEIGGQEIQKYSNNVLHINQMHKINQDSMQNYLEMIGHTPELNSFNEKTKGNTKILVPLIFWFNKDPGSCLPLVSLQYSNVVINAKINNLEKIISLENYEDEYKNLLDIRIPFNSETNININNNLYIYDTFIIDYENKYIKYNCILINDNLLKYHFTDLSDNEIKSILVNNGKLYYSNEILNLTNRIFDNQFLIDKFGWIKLMTNLNNSSYDYNNYYYKFASYYPYINFNLYYSLVDNPKIKLITESIYFDDIERDKFANSKLEYIIEIFDENIYNINQSYFDCELSFNNPCKELLWYIQPQLFIDGITEYGQNTSLNYDSHLYFKNELINDQKLIFNQYDVLLPNVNSNYYTYLLSYKYLNNILPLGVYYKSFCLYPEESQPSGTINLRYFKGKQYYVNFNSDFLKEYLDLLNLLYTPSVVSYKNSFILRFISKNYDLISINNGKFEILFSI
;
A
#
# COMPACT_ATOMS: atom_id res chain seq x y z
N MET A 1 19.73 41.18 47.04
CA MET A 1 19.54 40.01 46.16
C MET A 1 20.86 39.76 45.46
N SER A 2 21.70 38.98 46.11
CA SER A 2 23.12 38.76 45.86
C SER A 2 23.35 37.26 45.88
N ASN A 3 24.15 36.77 44.91
CA ASN A 3 24.74 35.42 44.77
C ASN A 3 24.33 34.58 43.53
N SER A 4 23.45 35.04 42.63
CA SER A 4 23.21 34.34 41.35
C SER A 4 24.04 34.87 40.16
N ASN A 5 24.52 36.11 40.21
CA ASN A 5 25.21 36.77 39.07
C ASN A 5 26.75 36.65 39.09
N ILE A 6 27.34 36.08 40.14
CA ILE A 6 28.81 36.00 40.26
C ILE A 6 29.36 34.82 39.44
N GLY A 7 28.57 33.76 39.22
CA GLY A 7 29.02 32.55 38.53
C GLY A 7 29.51 32.80 37.10
N GLY A 8 28.68 33.44 36.27
CA GLY A 8 29.06 33.75 34.88
C GLY A 8 30.23 34.74 34.76
N LEU A 9 30.31 35.71 35.68
CA LEU A 9 31.39 36.69 35.68
C LEU A 9 32.72 36.08 36.13
N VAL A 10 32.69 35.17 37.12
CA VAL A 10 33.86 34.37 37.53
C VAL A 10 34.36 33.51 36.36
N GLN A 11 33.46 32.91 35.58
CA GLN A 11 33.84 32.11 34.41
C GLN A 11 34.52 32.94 33.30
N ILE A 12 34.08 34.17 33.08
CA ILE A 12 34.70 35.08 32.11
C ILE A 12 36.09 35.54 32.59
N VAL A 13 36.25 35.75 33.90
CA VAL A 13 37.54 36.16 34.50
C VAL A 13 38.54 34.99 34.54
N SER A 14 38.07 33.74 34.61
CA SER A 14 38.93 32.55 34.56
C SER A 14 39.40 32.23 33.14
N SER A 15 40.21 33.10 32.55
CA SER A 15 40.87 32.87 31.25
C SER A 15 42.27 32.27 31.42
N GLY A 16 42.60 31.23 30.65
CA GLY A 16 43.88 30.55 30.63
C GLY A 16 44.61 30.64 29.28
N LYS A 17 45.76 29.97 29.18
CA LYS A 17 46.57 29.94 27.94
C LYS A 17 45.86 29.23 26.77
N GLN A 18 44.92 28.33 27.05
CA GLN A 18 44.17 27.61 26.02
C GLN A 18 43.12 28.51 25.34
N ASP A 19 42.58 29.50 26.04
CA ASP A 19 41.57 30.42 25.51
C ASP A 19 42.12 31.35 24.42
N VAL A 20 43.44 31.43 24.28
CA VAL A 20 44.11 32.12 23.18
C VAL A 20 43.69 31.56 21.82
N TYR A 21 43.46 30.24 21.73
CA TYR A 21 43.00 29.61 20.49
C TYR A 21 41.51 29.80 20.20
N LEU A 22 40.73 30.29 21.17
CA LEU A 22 39.27 30.36 21.06
C LEU A 22 38.74 31.80 21.04
N THR A 23 39.27 32.68 21.89
CA THR A 23 38.65 33.98 22.19
C THR A 23 39.60 35.17 22.15
N TYR A 24 40.92 34.93 22.03
CA TYR A 24 41.87 36.03 21.91
C TYR A 24 41.76 36.67 20.52
N LYS A 25 41.41 37.97 20.49
CA LYS A 25 41.07 38.73 19.26
C LYS A 25 39.95 38.05 18.45
N PRO A 26 38.70 38.06 18.97
CA PRO A 26 37.61 37.33 18.34
C PRO A 26 37.29 37.91 16.95
N GLU A 27 37.23 37.04 15.95
CA GLU A 27 36.91 37.40 14.56
C GLU A 27 35.41 37.27 14.24
N ILE A 28 34.68 36.48 15.05
CA ILE A 28 33.25 36.24 14.92
C ILE A 28 32.53 36.50 16.25
N THR A 29 31.23 36.78 16.19
CA THR A 29 30.38 36.90 17.37
C THR A 29 29.04 36.21 17.14
N PHE A 30 28.57 35.50 18.17
CA PHE A 30 27.27 34.85 18.16
C PHE A 30 26.12 35.78 18.55
N PHE A 31 26.43 36.99 19.05
CA PHE A 31 25.43 37.92 19.60
C PHE A 31 25.01 39.02 18.61
N LYS A 32 25.67 39.12 17.45
CA LYS A 32 25.35 40.11 16.41
C LYS A 32 25.38 39.48 15.03
N LYS A 33 24.20 39.23 14.46
CA LYS A 33 24.04 38.77 13.08
C LYS A 33 23.90 39.97 12.14
N VAL A 34 24.75 40.06 11.12
CA VAL A 34 24.65 41.07 10.06
C VAL A 34 23.96 40.43 8.86
N TYR A 35 22.73 40.86 8.56
CA TYR A 35 21.98 40.39 7.39
C TYR A 35 22.47 41.10 6.13
N LYS A 36 22.68 40.34 5.05
CA LYS A 36 23.01 40.89 3.74
C LYS A 36 21.73 41.42 3.08
N LYS A 37 21.82 42.59 2.43
CA LYS A 37 20.75 43.08 1.55
C LYS A 37 20.71 42.21 0.29
N HIS A 38 19.52 42.00 -0.25
CA HIS A 38 19.28 41.30 -1.52
C HIS A 38 18.61 42.26 -2.51
N THR A 39 18.66 41.92 -3.79
CA THR A 39 17.91 42.62 -4.84
C THR A 39 16.42 42.33 -4.70
N ASN A 40 15.58 43.24 -5.17
CA ASN A 40 14.14 43.07 -5.08
C ASN A 40 13.67 42.11 -6.18
N PHE A 41 12.83 41.14 -5.82
CA PHE A 41 12.23 40.20 -6.75
C PHE A 41 10.84 39.78 -6.23
N SER A 42 9.99 39.29 -7.12
CA SER A 42 8.73 38.65 -6.76
C SER A 42 8.61 37.26 -7.38
N ILE A 43 7.81 36.41 -6.74
CA ILE A 43 7.57 35.02 -7.15
C ILE A 43 6.06 34.84 -7.37
N GLU A 44 5.70 34.14 -8.45
CA GLU A 44 4.34 33.74 -8.77
C GLU A 44 4.31 32.30 -9.27
N PHE A 45 3.29 31.53 -8.88
CA PHE A 45 3.04 30.20 -9.45
C PHE A 45 2.10 30.32 -10.65
N ILE A 46 2.57 29.89 -11.82
CA ILE A 46 1.84 29.98 -13.08
C ILE A 46 1.44 28.59 -13.55
N GLU A 47 0.18 28.46 -13.97
CA GLU A 47 -0.38 27.23 -14.51
C GLU A 47 -0.26 27.23 -16.04
N ILE A 48 0.37 26.19 -16.58
CA ILE A 48 0.59 25.98 -18.01
C ILE A 48 -0.14 24.71 -18.42
N TYR A 49 -1.03 24.84 -19.39
CA TYR A 49 -1.81 23.73 -19.94
C TYR A 49 -1.18 23.24 -21.25
N PRO A 50 -1.25 21.93 -21.55
CA PRO A 50 -0.79 21.41 -22.82
C PRO A 50 -1.78 21.80 -23.94
N GLU A 51 -1.27 22.14 -25.13
CA GLU A 51 -2.12 22.51 -26.27
C GLU A 51 -2.86 21.31 -26.88
N GLN A 52 -2.30 20.12 -26.73
CA GLN A 52 -2.79 18.88 -27.33
C GLN A 52 -3.74 18.10 -26.43
N SER A 53 -4.59 17.27 -27.04
CA SER A 53 -5.46 16.34 -26.31
C SER A 53 -4.63 15.31 -25.55
N LEU A 54 -4.92 15.17 -24.27
CA LEU A 54 -4.23 14.27 -23.35
C LEU A 54 -4.75 12.84 -23.53
N ASN A 55 -3.85 11.91 -23.83
CA ASN A 55 -4.11 10.46 -23.84
C ASN A 55 -2.99 9.74 -23.07
N TYR A 56 -3.29 8.60 -22.47
CA TYR A 56 -2.27 7.73 -21.88
C TYR A 56 -1.29 7.25 -22.96
N ASN A 57 -0.05 6.93 -22.56
CA ASN A 57 1.04 6.59 -23.47
C ASN A 57 1.40 7.67 -24.51
N ASN A 58 1.02 8.94 -24.33
CA ASN A 58 1.49 10.03 -25.19
C ASN A 58 2.55 10.90 -24.49
N ILE A 59 3.38 11.56 -25.29
CA ILE A 59 4.29 12.61 -24.81
C ILE A 59 3.47 13.89 -24.74
N ILE A 60 3.53 14.60 -23.62
CA ILE A 60 2.92 15.92 -23.41
C ILE A 60 3.99 16.98 -23.35
N SER A 61 3.71 18.15 -23.93
CA SER A 61 4.65 19.27 -24.07
C SER A 61 4.07 20.52 -23.44
N PHE A 62 4.90 21.21 -22.65
CA PHE A 62 4.57 22.46 -21.98
C PHE A 62 5.55 23.55 -22.41
N MET A 63 5.06 24.56 -23.13
CA MET A 63 5.86 25.71 -23.53
C MET A 63 5.87 26.75 -22.40
N ILE A 64 7.07 27.18 -21.99
CA ILE A 64 7.26 28.12 -20.89
C ILE A 64 7.66 29.47 -21.45
N ASN A 65 6.87 30.50 -21.15
CA ASN A 65 7.06 31.87 -21.67
C ASN A 65 6.82 32.99 -20.63
N ASN A 66 6.51 32.66 -19.37
CA ASN A 66 6.13 33.64 -18.37
C ASN A 66 7.19 33.80 -17.26
N GLY A 67 7.47 35.06 -16.89
CA GLY A 67 8.49 35.44 -15.91
C GLY A 67 9.85 35.76 -16.52
N ASP A 68 10.74 36.33 -15.72
CA ASP A 68 12.13 36.60 -16.13
C ASP A 68 13.04 35.38 -15.90
N ALA A 69 12.70 34.53 -14.92
CA ALA A 69 13.34 33.25 -14.66
C ALA A 69 12.36 32.22 -14.10
N ILE A 70 12.71 30.93 -14.13
CA ILE A 70 11.94 29.85 -13.51
C ILE A 70 12.77 29.05 -12.51
N HIS A 71 12.13 28.61 -11.42
CA HIS A 71 12.74 27.77 -10.39
C HIS A 71 12.02 26.43 -10.25
N ARG A 72 11.04 26.28 -9.36
CA ARG A 72 10.38 24.98 -9.12
C ARG A 72 9.30 24.70 -10.16
N CYS A 73 9.27 23.46 -10.64
CA CYS A 73 8.25 22.98 -11.56
C CYS A 73 7.58 21.72 -10.99
N TYR A 74 6.25 21.70 -11.06
CA TYR A 74 5.41 20.60 -10.58
C TYR A 74 4.43 20.18 -11.66
N LEU A 75 4.22 18.88 -11.85
CA LEU A 75 3.09 18.39 -12.63
C LEU A 75 1.92 18.09 -11.69
N GLU A 76 0.82 18.82 -11.86
CA GLU A 76 -0.44 18.53 -11.17
C GLU A 76 -1.27 17.58 -12.04
N ILE A 77 -1.71 16.47 -11.46
CA ILE A 77 -2.59 15.50 -12.10
C ILE A 77 -3.90 15.47 -11.32
N GLU A 78 -5.03 15.67 -12.01
CA GLU A 78 -6.36 15.48 -11.45
C GLU A 78 -6.80 14.03 -11.71
N LEU A 79 -6.89 13.22 -10.65
CA LEU A 79 -7.28 11.81 -10.77
C LEU A 79 -8.80 11.69 -10.97
N PRO A 80 -9.27 10.94 -11.98
CA PRO A 80 -10.69 10.71 -12.19
C PRO A 80 -11.30 9.93 -11.01
N ASN A 81 -12.59 10.14 -10.74
CA ASN A 81 -13.31 9.37 -9.74
C ASN A 81 -13.67 7.99 -10.33
N LEU A 82 -12.91 6.96 -9.98
CA LEU A 82 -13.02 5.63 -10.57
C LEU A 82 -13.79 4.65 -9.70
N VAL A 83 -14.71 3.93 -10.36
CA VAL A 83 -15.43 2.77 -9.85
C VAL A 83 -15.69 1.83 -11.01
N PHE A 84 -15.32 0.56 -10.86
CA PHE A 84 -15.57 -0.45 -11.88
C PHE A 84 -16.71 -1.38 -11.44
N SER A 85 -17.89 -1.23 -12.03
CA SER A 85 -19.04 -2.09 -11.68
C SER A 85 -18.93 -3.45 -12.34
N ASP A 86 -19.33 -4.51 -11.62
CA ASP A 86 -19.37 -5.89 -12.14
C ASP A 86 -20.42 -6.11 -13.25
N LYS A 87 -21.24 -5.10 -13.57
CA LYS A 87 -22.30 -5.17 -14.60
C LYS A 87 -21.81 -5.52 -16.00
N TYR A 88 -20.53 -5.29 -16.30
CA TYR A 88 -19.95 -5.63 -17.60
C TYR A 88 -19.44 -7.08 -17.67
N ILE A 89 -19.55 -7.86 -16.58
CA ILE A 89 -19.21 -9.28 -16.56
C ILE A 89 -20.34 -10.07 -17.23
N THR A 90 -20.01 -10.79 -18.31
CA THR A 90 -20.99 -11.55 -19.13
C THR A 90 -21.10 -13.02 -18.76
N ASN A 91 -20.29 -13.51 -17.82
CA ASN A 91 -20.25 -14.94 -17.45
C ASN A 91 -21.58 -15.38 -16.80
N ILE A 92 -22.29 -16.30 -17.46
CA ILE A 92 -23.63 -16.76 -17.04
C ILE A 92 -23.60 -17.49 -15.68
N ASN A 93 -22.55 -18.25 -15.37
CA ASN A 93 -22.45 -19.00 -14.12
C ASN A 93 -22.24 -18.06 -12.93
N TYR A 94 -21.45 -17.01 -13.13
CA TYR A 94 -21.30 -15.94 -12.15
C TYR A 94 -22.63 -15.21 -11.91
N ILE A 95 -23.34 -14.82 -12.97
CA ILE A 95 -24.65 -14.15 -12.85
C ILE A 95 -25.66 -15.06 -12.13
N ASN A 96 -25.72 -16.33 -12.51
CA ASN A 96 -26.61 -17.30 -11.87
C ASN A 96 -26.29 -17.46 -10.39
N LYS A 97 -25.00 -17.62 -10.05
CA LYS A 97 -24.57 -17.73 -8.66
C LYS A 97 -24.87 -16.48 -7.85
N LYS A 98 -24.57 -15.31 -8.40
CA LYS A 98 -24.90 -14.02 -7.79
C LYS A 98 -26.39 -13.94 -7.45
N ASN A 99 -27.25 -14.34 -8.37
CA ASN A 99 -28.69 -14.38 -8.16
C ASN A 99 -29.11 -15.43 -7.12
N THR A 100 -28.49 -16.62 -7.09
CA THR A 100 -28.80 -17.63 -6.07
C THR A 100 -28.39 -17.17 -4.68
N ASP A 101 -27.21 -16.56 -4.53
CA ASP A 101 -26.71 -16.04 -3.26
C ASP A 101 -27.63 -14.93 -2.72
N ILE A 102 -28.12 -14.05 -3.59
CA ILE A 102 -29.12 -13.03 -3.23
C ILE A 102 -30.41 -13.70 -2.72
N VAL A 103 -30.94 -14.69 -3.44
CA VAL A 103 -32.18 -15.38 -3.07
C VAL A 103 -32.02 -16.12 -1.73
N GLU A 104 -30.87 -16.73 -1.47
CA GLU A 104 -30.59 -17.39 -0.17
C GLU A 104 -30.49 -16.39 0.98
N LEU A 105 -29.82 -15.24 0.76
CA LEU A 105 -29.75 -14.17 1.74
C LEU A 105 -31.11 -13.53 2.00
N GLU A 106 -31.96 -13.37 0.99
CA GLU A 106 -33.34 -12.87 1.15
C GLU A 106 -34.20 -13.85 1.97
N LYS A 107 -34.04 -15.17 1.75
CA LYS A 107 -34.69 -16.18 2.60
C LYS A 107 -34.20 -16.09 4.05
N LEU A 108 -32.88 -15.98 4.25
CA LEU A 108 -32.29 -15.83 5.58
C LEU A 108 -32.76 -14.54 6.28
N LEU A 109 -32.85 -13.43 5.53
CA LEU A 109 -33.37 -12.16 6.01
C LEU A 109 -34.80 -12.31 6.52
N LYS A 110 -35.68 -12.94 5.73
CA LYS A 110 -37.07 -13.19 6.10
C LYS A 110 -37.20 -14.05 7.36
N ILE A 111 -36.39 -15.11 7.48
CA ILE A 111 -36.34 -15.96 8.67
C ILE A 111 -35.90 -15.15 9.90
N THR A 112 -34.86 -14.33 9.76
CA THR A 112 -34.29 -13.52 10.85
C THR A 112 -35.25 -12.42 11.29
N GLN A 113 -35.93 -11.74 10.35
CA GLN A 113 -36.99 -10.76 10.63
C GLN A 113 -38.16 -11.40 11.39
N ASN A 114 -38.58 -12.60 11.00
CA ASN A 114 -39.63 -13.33 11.71
C ASN A 114 -39.20 -13.67 13.15
N LYS A 115 -37.96 -14.12 13.37
CA LYS A 115 -37.41 -14.37 14.72
C LYS A 115 -37.40 -13.08 15.55
N TYR A 116 -36.92 -11.98 14.99
CA TYR A 116 -36.93 -10.66 15.63
C TYR A 116 -38.35 -10.23 16.02
N ASN A 117 -39.31 -10.28 15.09
CA ASN A 117 -40.69 -9.86 15.34
C ASN A 117 -41.37 -10.72 16.42
N ASN A 118 -41.16 -12.04 16.39
CA ASN A 118 -41.70 -12.94 17.42
C ASN A 118 -41.12 -12.63 18.80
N LEU A 119 -39.80 -12.40 18.88
CA LEU A 119 -39.13 -12.02 20.13
C LEU A 119 -39.60 -10.65 20.64
N LEU A 120 -39.70 -9.65 19.75
CA LEU A 120 -40.16 -8.30 20.08
C LEU A 120 -41.59 -8.32 20.63
N ASN A 121 -42.49 -9.06 19.97
CA ASN A 121 -43.88 -9.18 20.43
C ASN A 121 -43.97 -9.86 21.80
N TYR A 122 -43.18 -10.90 22.06
CA TYR A 122 -43.10 -11.52 23.38
C TYR A 122 -42.54 -10.57 24.44
N ILE A 123 -41.42 -9.89 24.15
CA ILE A 123 -40.78 -8.94 25.07
C ILE A 123 -41.74 -7.80 25.38
N ASN A 124 -42.49 -7.27 24.41
CA ASN A 124 -43.47 -6.22 24.65
C ASN A 124 -44.54 -6.64 25.67
N ILE A 125 -44.98 -7.90 25.64
CA ILE A 125 -45.90 -8.46 26.63
C ILE A 125 -45.19 -8.58 27.98
N ASP A 126 -44.04 -9.25 28.05
CA ASP A 126 -43.33 -9.53 29.31
C ASP A 126 -42.76 -8.25 29.97
N MET A 127 -42.54 -7.17 29.20
CA MET A 127 -42.16 -5.85 29.71
C MET A 127 -43.27 -5.21 30.55
N LEU A 128 -44.54 -5.51 30.27
CA LEU A 128 -45.64 -5.10 31.14
C LEU A 128 -45.56 -5.82 32.48
N LEU A 129 -45.25 -7.12 32.47
CA LEU A 129 -45.02 -7.92 33.68
C LEU A 129 -43.80 -7.43 34.47
N TYR A 130 -42.69 -7.12 33.78
CA TYR A 130 -41.51 -6.52 34.40
C TYR A 130 -41.89 -5.25 35.18
N ARG A 131 -42.63 -4.33 34.56
CA ARG A 131 -43.03 -3.05 35.18
C ARG A 131 -43.94 -3.25 36.39
N THR A 132 -44.93 -4.15 36.30
CA THR A 132 -45.84 -4.41 37.42
C THR A 132 -45.09 -5.01 38.61
N ILE A 133 -44.19 -5.95 38.37
CA ILE A 133 -43.37 -6.56 39.43
C ILE A 133 -42.39 -5.54 40.01
N TYR A 134 -41.69 -4.77 39.17
CA TYR A 134 -40.74 -3.76 39.61
C TYR A 134 -41.39 -2.70 40.51
N ASN A 135 -42.57 -2.20 40.11
CA ASN A 135 -43.34 -1.24 40.91
C ASN A 135 -43.82 -1.85 42.23
N SER A 136 -44.30 -3.10 42.20
CA SER A 136 -44.76 -3.80 43.40
C SER A 136 -43.62 -4.02 44.37
N LEU A 137 -42.43 -4.34 43.85
CA LEU A 137 -41.22 -4.47 44.65
C LEU A 137 -40.85 -3.17 45.35
N GLN A 138 -41.31 -1.97 44.97
CA GLN A 138 -41.01 -0.73 45.72
C GLN A 138 -41.75 -0.62 47.06
N ILE A 139 -42.81 -1.39 47.27
CA ILE A 139 -43.61 -1.40 48.50
C ILE A 139 -42.83 -2.07 49.65
N ASP A 140 -42.99 -1.59 50.89
CA ASP A 140 -42.22 -2.08 52.05
C ASP A 140 -42.63 -3.48 52.53
N ASN A 141 -43.94 -3.79 52.54
CA ASN A 141 -44.49 -5.03 53.11
C ASN A 141 -44.86 -6.08 52.06
N ILE A 142 -44.07 -6.25 50.99
CA ILE A 142 -44.41 -7.20 49.92
C ILE A 142 -43.98 -8.64 50.25
N THR A 143 -44.87 -9.61 50.02
CA THR A 143 -44.59 -11.04 50.20
C THR A 143 -44.35 -11.75 48.86
N ILE A 144 -43.74 -12.94 48.87
CA ILE A 144 -43.60 -13.77 47.66
C ILE A 144 -44.96 -14.15 47.10
N GLN A 145 -45.93 -14.44 47.96
CA GLN A 145 -47.27 -14.82 47.52
C GLN A 145 -47.88 -13.68 46.69
N ASN A 146 -47.72 -12.42 47.13
CA ASN A 146 -48.17 -11.26 46.35
C ASN A 146 -47.52 -11.22 44.95
N LEU A 147 -46.22 -11.51 44.84
CA LEU A 147 -45.53 -11.54 43.54
C LEU A 147 -45.98 -12.73 42.66
N LYS A 148 -46.19 -13.91 43.25
CA LYS A 148 -46.67 -15.11 42.54
C LYS A 148 -48.11 -14.92 42.04
N ASP A 149 -48.97 -14.29 42.83
CA ASP A 149 -50.36 -13.98 42.45
C ASP A 149 -50.40 -12.97 41.30
N LEU A 150 -49.53 -11.95 41.32
CA LEU A 150 -49.37 -10.99 40.21
C LEU A 150 -48.96 -11.70 38.91
N VAL A 151 -47.98 -12.60 38.98
CA VAL A 151 -47.53 -13.39 37.81
C VAL A 151 -48.65 -14.31 37.31
N TYR A 152 -49.36 -15.00 38.20
CA TYR A 152 -50.45 -15.91 37.85
C TYR A 152 -51.59 -15.17 37.14
N ASN A 153 -52.03 -14.04 37.70
CA ASN A 153 -53.08 -13.21 37.10
C ASN A 153 -52.66 -12.64 35.75
N PHE A 154 -51.42 -12.14 35.64
CA PHE A 154 -50.89 -11.61 34.39
C PHE A 154 -50.83 -12.69 33.30
N ASN A 155 -50.32 -13.88 33.63
CA ASN A 155 -50.20 -14.97 32.68
C ASN A 155 -51.57 -15.50 32.24
N ASN A 156 -52.57 -15.54 33.12
CA ASN A 156 -53.93 -15.92 32.75
C ASN A 156 -54.57 -14.91 31.78
N LEU A 157 -54.43 -13.61 32.04
CA LEU A 157 -54.96 -12.55 31.17
C LEU A 157 -54.28 -12.55 29.79
N ASN A 158 -52.98 -12.80 29.73
CA ASN A 158 -52.19 -12.74 28.49
C ASN A 158 -51.95 -14.11 27.85
N LYS A 159 -52.56 -15.19 28.34
CA LYS A 159 -52.27 -16.58 27.93
C LYS A 159 -52.36 -16.78 26.43
N LEU A 160 -53.43 -16.27 25.79
CA LEU A 160 -53.66 -16.41 24.36
C LEU A 160 -52.60 -15.67 23.53
N LEU A 161 -52.22 -14.46 23.93
CA LEU A 161 -51.21 -13.64 23.24
C LEU A 161 -49.80 -14.22 23.43
N LYS A 162 -49.46 -14.63 24.66
CA LYS A 162 -48.13 -15.16 24.99
C LYS A 162 -47.88 -16.49 24.27
N ASN A 163 -48.87 -17.39 24.23
CA ASN A 163 -48.77 -18.69 23.56
C ASN A 163 -48.54 -18.60 22.04
N GLN A 164 -48.92 -17.49 21.40
CA GLN A 164 -48.66 -17.29 19.96
C GLN A 164 -47.18 -17.13 19.63
N TYR A 165 -46.36 -16.70 20.60
CA TYR A 165 -44.95 -16.35 20.40
C TYR A 165 -43.98 -17.24 21.18
N ILE A 166 -44.36 -17.77 22.34
CA ILE A 166 -43.47 -18.61 23.18
C ILE A 166 -42.81 -19.73 22.37
N ASN A 167 -43.61 -20.51 21.62
CA ASN A 167 -43.11 -21.66 20.85
C ASN A 167 -42.32 -21.27 19.58
N LYS A 168 -42.23 -19.97 19.28
CA LYS A 168 -41.53 -19.43 18.10
C LYS A 168 -40.23 -18.71 18.46
N ILE A 169 -39.88 -18.68 19.75
CA ILE A 169 -38.63 -18.11 20.26
C ILE A 169 -37.67 -19.27 20.51
N ASP A 170 -36.38 -19.01 20.31
CA ASP A 170 -35.34 -19.97 20.63
C ASP A 170 -35.37 -20.34 22.12
N ILE A 171 -35.37 -21.63 22.42
CA ILE A 171 -35.47 -22.18 23.78
C ILE A 171 -34.36 -21.64 24.68
N GLN A 172 -33.14 -21.49 24.14
CA GLN A 172 -32.00 -20.97 24.91
C GLN A 172 -32.25 -19.50 25.29
N ILE A 173 -32.73 -18.70 24.35
CA ILE A 173 -33.06 -17.29 24.59
C ILE A 173 -34.23 -17.17 25.58
N TYR A 174 -35.30 -17.96 25.37
CA TYR A 174 -36.50 -17.94 26.19
C TYR A 174 -36.19 -18.20 27.67
N SER A 175 -35.34 -19.20 27.96
CA SER A 175 -34.94 -19.53 29.34
C SER A 175 -34.21 -18.40 30.06
N LEU A 176 -33.53 -17.52 29.33
CA LEU A 176 -32.78 -16.39 29.88
C LEU A 176 -33.62 -15.13 30.06
N ILE A 177 -34.78 -15.05 29.39
CA ILE A 177 -35.65 -13.86 29.42
C ILE A 177 -36.98 -14.08 30.15
N ASN A 178 -37.33 -15.29 30.55
CA ASN A 178 -38.63 -15.59 31.14
C ASN A 178 -38.73 -15.12 32.61
N ILE A 179 -39.45 -14.00 32.81
CA ILE A 179 -39.69 -13.42 34.13
C ILE A 179 -40.62 -14.30 34.99
N SER A 180 -41.59 -14.96 34.36
CA SER A 180 -42.58 -15.77 35.06
C SER A 180 -41.94 -16.97 35.76
N ASP A 181 -41.06 -17.69 35.06
CA ASP A 181 -40.38 -18.86 35.62
C ASP A 181 -39.46 -18.47 36.78
N TYR A 182 -38.75 -17.34 36.65
CA TYR A 182 -37.89 -16.83 37.71
C TYR A 182 -38.68 -16.58 39.00
N ILE A 183 -39.79 -15.84 38.92
CA ILE A 183 -40.58 -15.45 40.10
C ILE A 183 -41.32 -16.65 40.71
N LEU A 184 -41.88 -17.53 39.88
CA LEU A 184 -42.57 -18.73 40.37
C LEU A 184 -41.61 -19.71 41.05
N GLY A 185 -40.34 -19.76 40.61
CA GLY A 185 -39.28 -20.57 41.19
C GLY A 185 -38.74 -20.08 42.55
N ILE A 186 -39.13 -18.88 43.01
CA ILE A 186 -38.68 -18.36 44.31
C ILE A 186 -39.42 -19.08 45.45
N ASN A 187 -38.69 -19.80 46.30
CA ASN A 187 -39.23 -20.51 47.47
C ASN A 187 -38.76 -19.92 48.82
N LYS A 188 -38.13 -18.74 48.82
CA LYS A 188 -37.53 -18.06 49.99
C LYS A 188 -38.33 -16.82 50.38
N ILE A 189 -38.37 -16.43 51.66
CA ILE A 189 -39.08 -15.25 52.23
C ILE A 189 -38.37 -13.93 51.86
N ILE A 190 -39.11 -12.85 51.52
CA ILE A 190 -38.53 -11.55 51.13
C ILE A 190 -38.12 -10.76 52.37
N THR A 191 -36.90 -10.20 52.38
CA THR A 191 -36.39 -9.37 53.47
C THR A 191 -35.60 -8.15 52.99
N THR A 192 -35.46 -7.16 53.87
CA THR A 192 -34.60 -5.97 53.73
C THR A 192 -33.34 -6.02 54.61
N ASN A 193 -33.17 -7.02 55.50
CA ASN A 193 -32.13 -7.04 56.54
C ASN A 193 -30.94 -7.98 56.23
N GLU A 194 -29.72 -7.44 56.17
CA GLU A 194 -28.51 -8.11 55.66
C GLU A 194 -28.02 -9.34 56.47
N LEU A 195 -28.48 -9.54 57.71
CA LEU A 195 -27.94 -10.54 58.65
C LEU A 195 -28.69 -11.89 58.67
N LEU A 196 -29.57 -12.15 57.69
CA LEU A 196 -30.44 -13.35 57.68
C LEU A 196 -29.91 -14.48 56.80
N ASP A 197 -30.25 -15.72 57.17
CA ASP A 197 -29.87 -16.93 56.42
C ASP A 197 -30.44 -16.91 55.00
N GLN A 198 -29.55 -16.79 54.02
CA GLN A 198 -29.88 -16.74 52.60
C GLN A 198 -30.50 -18.04 52.08
N ASN A 199 -30.45 -19.16 52.81
CA ASN A 199 -31.16 -20.38 52.42
C ASN A 199 -32.68 -20.28 52.63
N ILE A 200 -33.12 -19.43 53.55
CA ILE A 200 -34.53 -19.24 53.91
C ILE A 200 -35.07 -17.90 53.38
N TYR A 201 -34.22 -16.88 53.28
CA TYR A 201 -34.60 -15.51 52.90
C TYR A 201 -33.93 -15.03 51.60
N ILE A 202 -34.60 -14.14 50.85
CA ILE A 202 -34.09 -13.47 49.65
C ILE A 202 -34.25 -11.96 49.76
N PHE A 203 -33.24 -11.21 49.35
CA PHE A 203 -33.27 -9.76 49.41
C PHE A 203 -34.08 -9.16 48.27
N LYS A 204 -34.88 -8.14 48.58
CA LYS A 204 -35.60 -7.33 47.57
C LYS A 204 -34.66 -6.82 46.46
N ASN A 205 -33.47 -6.32 46.83
CA ASN A 205 -32.46 -5.87 45.85
C ASN A 205 -31.91 -6.99 44.96
N THR A 206 -31.82 -8.23 45.46
CA THR A 206 -31.36 -9.36 44.62
C THR A 206 -32.36 -9.73 43.54
N ILE A 207 -33.67 -9.65 43.84
CA ILE A 207 -34.74 -9.84 42.85
C ILE A 207 -34.69 -8.71 41.81
N ILE A 208 -34.55 -7.45 42.26
CA ILE A 208 -34.42 -6.29 41.36
C ILE A 208 -33.21 -6.43 40.44
N ASN A 209 -32.05 -6.80 40.97
CA ASN A 209 -30.84 -7.01 40.18
C ASN A 209 -31.04 -8.10 39.12
N LYS A 210 -31.66 -9.23 39.50
CA LYS A 210 -31.92 -10.32 38.54
C LYS A 210 -32.94 -9.94 37.47
N LEU A 211 -33.99 -9.17 37.81
CA LEU A 211 -34.93 -8.62 36.84
C LEU A 211 -34.25 -7.64 35.88
N ASN A 212 -33.33 -6.80 36.38
CA ASN A 212 -32.53 -5.92 35.55
C ASN A 212 -31.60 -6.70 34.59
N ASP A 213 -31.03 -7.81 35.04
CA ASP A 213 -30.25 -8.70 34.18
C ASP A 213 -31.10 -9.34 33.07
N ILE A 214 -32.32 -9.80 33.41
CA ILE A 214 -33.29 -10.31 32.44
C ILE A 214 -33.63 -9.23 31.40
N TYR A 215 -33.88 -8.00 31.84
CA TYR A 215 -34.13 -6.85 30.97
C TYR A 215 -32.95 -6.57 30.03
N LYS A 216 -31.72 -6.56 30.56
CA LYS A 216 -30.51 -6.40 29.74
C LYS A 216 -30.38 -7.52 28.71
N SER A 217 -30.67 -8.76 29.08
CA SER A 217 -30.70 -9.90 28.16
C SER A 217 -31.71 -9.70 27.03
N MET A 218 -32.94 -9.26 27.35
CA MET A 218 -33.96 -8.93 26.34
C MET A 218 -33.45 -7.89 25.34
N GLN A 219 -32.87 -6.78 25.82
CA GLN A 219 -32.29 -5.75 24.96
C GLN A 219 -31.14 -6.27 24.09
N TYR A 220 -30.26 -7.09 24.68
CA TYR A 220 -29.11 -7.67 24.00
C TYR A 220 -29.55 -8.54 22.81
N TYR A 221 -30.48 -9.47 23.01
CA TYR A 221 -30.95 -10.36 21.94
C TYR A 221 -31.69 -9.61 20.82
N LEU A 222 -32.51 -8.59 21.17
CA LEU A 222 -33.14 -7.73 20.15
C LEU A 222 -32.10 -6.96 19.34
N LYS A 223 -31.10 -6.37 20.02
CA LYS A 223 -30.01 -5.65 19.35
C LYS A 223 -29.21 -6.58 18.43
N ASN A 224 -28.93 -7.80 18.86
CA ASN A 224 -28.22 -8.79 18.06
C ASN A 224 -28.99 -9.17 16.80
N TYR A 225 -30.26 -9.54 16.91
CA TYR A 225 -31.07 -9.82 15.72
C TYR A 225 -31.16 -8.62 14.78
N ASN A 226 -31.28 -7.40 15.30
CA ASN A 226 -31.29 -6.19 14.48
C ASN A 226 -29.95 -5.97 13.76
N ASN A 227 -28.83 -6.19 14.46
CA ASN A 227 -27.49 -6.16 13.86
C ASN A 227 -27.35 -7.21 12.75
N ASP A 228 -27.86 -8.42 12.95
CA ASP A 228 -27.82 -9.48 11.94
C ASP A 228 -28.69 -9.14 10.72
N ILE A 229 -29.88 -8.58 10.92
CA ILE A 229 -30.73 -8.04 9.84
C ILE A 229 -29.96 -6.98 9.04
N ASN A 230 -29.31 -6.03 9.72
CA ASN A 230 -28.52 -5.00 9.08
C ASN A 230 -27.33 -5.58 8.29
N LYS A 231 -26.62 -6.56 8.86
CA LYS A 231 -25.53 -7.28 8.17
C LYS A 231 -26.03 -7.97 6.90
N ILE A 232 -27.14 -8.69 6.97
CA ILE A 232 -27.72 -9.38 5.80
C ILE A 232 -28.15 -8.37 4.74
N ASN A 233 -28.82 -7.27 5.12
CA ASN A 233 -29.21 -6.21 4.20
C ASN A 233 -28.01 -5.56 3.50
N VAL A 234 -26.94 -5.29 4.25
CA VAL A 234 -25.68 -4.78 3.69
C VAL A 234 -25.06 -5.79 2.72
N ASN A 235 -25.04 -7.08 3.06
CA ASN A 235 -24.53 -8.12 2.16
C ASN A 235 -25.33 -8.21 0.86
N ILE A 236 -26.67 -8.18 0.92
CA ILE A 236 -27.53 -8.16 -0.28
C ILE A 236 -27.22 -6.93 -1.14
N LYS A 237 -27.11 -5.75 -0.52
CA LYS A 237 -26.78 -4.50 -1.22
C LYS A 237 -25.40 -4.56 -1.88
N ASN A 238 -24.41 -5.12 -1.19
CA ASN A 238 -23.05 -5.27 -1.68
C ASN A 238 -22.97 -6.25 -2.85
N ILE A 239 -23.69 -7.37 -2.80
CA ILE A 239 -23.74 -8.31 -3.93
C ILE A 239 -24.42 -7.64 -5.12
N ASN A 240 -25.57 -6.98 -4.93
CA ASN A 240 -26.28 -6.29 -6.01
C ASN A 240 -25.41 -5.24 -6.73
N ASN A 241 -24.69 -4.41 -5.96
CA ASN A 241 -23.84 -3.34 -6.47
C ASN A 241 -22.34 -3.66 -6.32
N ARG A 242 -21.96 -4.90 -6.63
CA ARG A 242 -20.57 -5.32 -6.50
C ARG A 242 -19.70 -4.60 -7.53
N ASN A 243 -18.54 -4.18 -7.08
CA ASN A 243 -17.54 -3.58 -7.94
C ASN A 243 -16.33 -4.52 -8.06
N ILE A 244 -15.60 -4.37 -9.16
CA ILE A 244 -14.32 -5.02 -9.35
C ILE A 244 -13.27 -4.29 -8.49
N LYS A 245 -12.42 -5.08 -7.86
CA LYS A 245 -11.29 -4.57 -7.08
C LYS A 245 -10.25 -3.96 -8.02
N PHE A 246 -9.73 -2.80 -7.63
CA PHE A 246 -8.61 -2.17 -8.33
C PHE A 246 -7.78 -1.35 -7.35
N ASN A 247 -6.62 -0.89 -7.78
CA ASN A 247 -5.83 0.12 -7.09
C ASN A 247 -5.00 0.94 -8.07
N PHE A 248 -4.63 2.15 -7.66
CA PHE A 248 -3.56 2.89 -8.33
C PHE A 248 -2.20 2.33 -7.92
N SER A 249 -1.22 2.43 -8.80
CA SER A 249 0.14 1.95 -8.55
C SER A 249 0.80 2.67 -7.38
N ASN A 250 1.64 1.94 -6.63
CA ASN A 250 2.48 2.54 -5.59
C ASN A 250 3.36 3.63 -6.19
N PHE A 251 3.68 4.67 -5.40
CA PHE A 251 4.39 5.85 -5.90
C PHE A 251 3.73 6.41 -7.17
N LEU A 252 2.40 6.56 -7.15
CA LEU A 252 1.56 6.86 -8.31
C LEU A 252 2.15 7.97 -9.18
N GLY A 253 2.51 9.11 -8.59
CA GLY A 253 3.10 10.24 -9.32
C GLY A 253 4.40 9.90 -10.06
N HIS A 254 5.24 9.03 -9.51
CA HIS A 254 6.45 8.56 -10.19
C HIS A 254 6.12 7.58 -11.31
N ASN A 255 5.17 6.67 -11.09
CA ASN A 255 4.75 5.67 -12.07
C ASN A 255 3.85 6.22 -13.17
N TYR A 256 3.25 7.40 -12.97
CA TYR A 256 2.37 8.07 -13.92
C TYR A 256 3.10 8.44 -15.22
N PHE A 257 4.39 8.78 -15.10
CA PHE A 257 5.23 9.14 -16.23
C PHE A 257 6.35 8.11 -16.41
N ASN A 258 6.83 7.97 -17.64
CA ASN A 258 7.95 7.11 -17.99
C ASN A 258 9.27 7.89 -17.96
N TYR A 259 9.28 9.08 -18.56
CA TYR A 259 10.45 9.98 -18.56
C TYR A 259 10.03 11.43 -18.75
N PHE A 260 10.95 12.34 -18.47
CA PHE A 260 10.83 13.78 -18.66
C PHE A 260 11.98 14.29 -19.52
N THR A 261 11.74 15.26 -20.38
CA THR A 261 12.79 15.95 -21.15
C THR A 261 12.66 17.46 -21.02
N LEU A 262 13.80 18.15 -21.06
CA LEU A 262 13.89 19.58 -21.20
C LEU A 262 14.49 19.91 -22.55
N GLU A 263 13.79 20.70 -23.34
CA GLU A 263 14.23 21.20 -24.63
C GLU A 263 14.38 22.72 -24.57
N ILE A 264 15.51 23.24 -25.05
CA ILE A 264 15.77 24.67 -25.17
C ILE A 264 16.22 24.94 -26.60
N GLY A 265 15.49 25.82 -27.31
CA GLY A 265 15.81 26.16 -28.70
C GLY A 265 15.71 24.97 -29.67
N GLY A 266 14.92 23.94 -29.32
CA GLY A 266 14.75 22.72 -30.10
C GLY A 266 15.81 21.64 -29.85
N GLN A 267 16.75 21.84 -28.93
CA GLN A 267 17.74 20.85 -28.52
C GLN A 267 17.33 20.21 -27.18
N GLU A 268 17.36 18.88 -27.09
CA GLU A 268 17.22 18.15 -25.82
C GLU A 268 18.44 18.41 -24.94
N ILE A 269 18.24 19.12 -23.83
CA ILE A 269 19.28 19.51 -22.87
C ILE A 269 19.46 18.43 -21.82
N GLN A 270 18.36 17.85 -21.36
CA GLN A 270 18.38 16.82 -20.33
C GLN A 270 17.17 15.91 -20.46
N LYS A 271 17.39 14.62 -20.22
CA LYS A 271 16.35 13.61 -20.11
C LYS A 271 16.62 12.72 -18.90
N TYR A 272 15.57 12.39 -18.17
CA TYR A 272 15.66 11.42 -17.08
C TYR A 272 14.40 10.57 -16.98
N SER A 273 14.59 9.30 -16.65
CA SER A 273 13.51 8.34 -16.45
C SER A 273 12.81 8.53 -15.10
N ASN A 274 11.64 7.90 -14.96
CA ASN A 274 10.94 7.78 -13.70
C ASN A 274 11.74 7.05 -12.61
N ASN A 275 12.66 6.16 -13.00
CA ASN A 275 13.58 5.50 -12.07
C ASN A 275 14.57 6.49 -11.48
N VAL A 276 15.14 7.39 -12.31
CA VAL A 276 15.98 8.49 -11.82
C VAL A 276 15.19 9.39 -10.88
N LEU A 277 13.96 9.78 -11.26
CA LEU A 277 13.08 10.57 -10.39
C LEU A 277 12.86 9.87 -9.04
N HIS A 278 12.47 8.60 -9.07
CA HIS A 278 12.17 7.83 -7.87
C HIS A 278 13.39 7.67 -6.98
N ILE A 279 14.49 7.15 -7.52
CA ILE A 279 15.72 6.95 -6.75
C ILE A 279 16.22 8.27 -6.17
N ASN A 280 16.26 9.35 -6.98
CA ASN A 280 16.72 10.66 -6.54
C ASN A 280 15.87 11.23 -5.39
N GLN A 281 14.55 11.14 -5.47
CA GLN A 281 13.68 11.69 -4.42
C GLN A 281 13.70 10.85 -3.13
N MET A 282 13.83 9.53 -3.24
CA MET A 282 13.85 8.65 -2.06
C MET A 282 15.03 8.93 -1.13
N HIS A 283 16.21 9.26 -1.67
CA HIS A 283 17.39 9.53 -0.85
C HIS A 283 17.59 11.02 -0.49
N LYS A 284 17.06 11.93 -1.31
CA LYS A 284 17.28 13.38 -1.14
C LYS A 284 16.33 14.04 -0.15
N ILE A 285 15.10 13.57 -0.06
CA ILE A 285 14.07 14.13 0.82
C ILE A 285 14.36 13.70 2.26
N ASN A 286 14.39 14.65 3.18
CA ASN A 286 14.62 14.35 4.60
C ASN A 286 13.48 13.49 5.18
N GLN A 287 13.83 12.61 6.12
CA GLN A 287 12.90 11.67 6.77
C GLN A 287 11.63 12.36 7.31
N ASP A 288 11.76 13.54 7.93
CA ASP A 288 10.63 14.29 8.50
C ASP A 288 9.60 14.76 7.44
N SER A 289 10.05 14.99 6.21
CA SER A 289 9.20 15.46 5.10
C SER A 289 8.73 14.34 4.19
N MET A 290 9.25 13.12 4.38
CA MET A 290 8.98 11.98 3.50
C MET A 290 7.48 11.63 3.46
N GLN A 291 6.79 11.64 4.61
CA GLN A 291 5.36 11.33 4.63
C GLN A 291 4.55 12.32 3.78
N ASN A 292 4.80 13.62 3.94
CA ASN A 292 4.12 14.66 3.14
C ASN A 292 4.43 14.50 1.65
N TYR A 293 5.66 14.11 1.32
CA TYR A 293 6.04 13.83 -0.07
C TYR A 293 5.28 12.65 -0.65
N LEU A 294 5.19 11.53 0.09
CA LEU A 294 4.47 10.33 -0.32
C LEU A 294 2.97 10.63 -0.53
N GLU A 295 2.36 11.39 0.36
CA GLU A 295 0.98 11.85 0.21
C GLU A 295 0.82 12.74 -1.04
N MET A 296 1.73 13.68 -1.26
CA MET A 296 1.73 14.60 -2.41
C MET A 296 1.78 13.87 -3.75
N ILE A 297 2.58 12.79 -3.86
CA ILE A 297 2.66 11.98 -5.10
C ILE A 297 1.58 10.89 -5.19
N GLY A 298 0.62 10.84 -4.26
CA GLY A 298 -0.47 9.86 -4.27
C GLY A 298 -0.07 8.45 -3.80
N HIS A 299 0.99 8.32 -3.00
CA HIS A 299 1.34 7.07 -2.35
C HIS A 299 0.62 6.93 -1.00
N THR A 300 -0.70 6.68 -1.06
CA THR A 300 -1.55 6.56 0.13
C THR A 300 -2.36 5.26 0.12
N PRO A 301 -2.71 4.69 1.29
CA PRO A 301 -3.55 3.49 1.34
C PRO A 301 -4.91 3.67 0.67
N GLU A 302 -5.46 4.89 0.64
CA GLU A 302 -6.74 5.19 -0.01
C GLU A 302 -6.70 4.96 -1.53
N LEU A 303 -5.58 5.30 -2.18
CA LEU A 303 -5.38 5.13 -3.62
C LEU A 303 -4.76 3.76 -3.96
N ASN A 304 -3.85 3.26 -3.13
CA ASN A 304 -3.03 2.09 -3.47
C ASN A 304 -3.56 0.75 -2.91
N SER A 305 -4.54 0.74 -2.01
CA SER A 305 -5.10 -0.52 -1.49
C SER A 305 -6.02 -1.21 -2.51
N PHE A 306 -5.81 -2.51 -2.75
CA PHE A 306 -6.60 -3.29 -3.69
C PHE A 306 -7.98 -3.64 -3.13
N ASN A 307 -9.02 -2.92 -3.55
CA ASN A 307 -10.39 -3.11 -3.06
C ASN A 307 -11.46 -2.55 -4.02
N GLU A 308 -12.73 -2.80 -3.70
CA GLU A 308 -13.92 -2.43 -4.47
C GLU A 308 -14.39 -0.96 -4.26
N LYS A 309 -13.65 -0.17 -3.45
CA LYS A 309 -14.03 1.20 -3.10
C LYS A 309 -13.76 2.16 -4.25
N THR A 310 -14.52 3.25 -4.27
CA THR A 310 -14.30 4.44 -5.10
C THR A 310 -12.93 5.04 -4.80
N LYS A 311 -12.12 5.33 -5.83
CA LYS A 311 -10.80 5.97 -5.68
C LYS A 311 -10.62 7.11 -6.66
N GLY A 312 -9.78 8.08 -6.30
CA GLY A 312 -9.51 9.28 -7.10
C GLY A 312 -10.33 10.47 -6.63
N ASN A 313 -10.68 11.38 -7.54
CA ASN A 313 -11.22 12.71 -7.23
C ASN A 313 -10.29 13.54 -6.32
N THR A 314 -8.98 13.30 -6.46
CA THR A 314 -7.92 13.98 -5.73
C THR A 314 -6.87 14.48 -6.72
N LYS A 315 -6.12 15.49 -6.30
CA LYS A 315 -5.00 16.03 -7.06
C LYS A 315 -3.70 15.52 -6.47
N ILE A 316 -2.77 15.12 -7.32
CA ILE A 316 -1.41 14.76 -6.93
C ILE A 316 -0.42 15.68 -7.63
N LEU A 317 0.72 15.94 -7.00
CA LEU A 317 1.76 16.84 -7.48
C LEU A 317 3.07 16.08 -7.60
N VAL A 318 3.71 16.14 -8.78
CA VAL A 318 5.00 15.50 -9.05
C VAL A 318 6.06 16.58 -9.27
N PRO A 319 6.98 16.79 -8.32
CA PRO A 319 8.06 17.76 -8.49
C PRO A 319 9.11 17.25 -9.48
N LEU A 320 9.43 18.10 -10.45
CA LEU A 320 10.50 17.83 -11.42
C LEU A 320 11.88 18.08 -10.78
N ILE A 321 12.89 17.41 -11.31
CA ILE A 321 14.25 17.40 -10.75
C ILE A 321 15.32 17.90 -11.73
N PHE A 322 14.98 18.81 -12.63
CA PHE A 322 15.99 19.51 -13.43
C PHE A 322 16.89 20.37 -12.52
N TRP A 323 18.07 20.75 -13.00
CA TRP A 323 19.06 21.48 -12.18
C TRP A 323 18.47 22.76 -11.55
N PHE A 324 17.63 23.47 -12.31
CA PHE A 324 17.04 24.74 -11.88
C PHE A 324 15.91 24.56 -10.86
N ASN A 325 15.45 23.32 -10.60
CA ASN A 325 14.49 23.02 -9.54
C ASN A 325 15.17 22.83 -8.16
N LYS A 326 16.51 22.70 -8.11
CA LYS A 326 17.23 22.38 -6.87
C LYS A 326 17.47 23.61 -6.00
N ASP A 327 18.07 24.65 -6.58
CA ASP A 327 18.42 25.89 -5.87
C ASP A 327 17.96 27.12 -6.63
N PRO A 328 17.50 28.16 -5.92
CA PRO A 328 17.09 29.41 -6.56
C PRO A 328 18.26 30.13 -7.26
N GLY A 329 19.49 29.93 -6.78
CA GLY A 329 20.71 30.48 -7.40
C GLY A 329 21.03 29.90 -8.78
N SER A 330 20.43 28.76 -9.13
CA SER A 330 20.58 28.10 -10.44
C SER A 330 19.29 28.13 -11.25
N CYS A 331 18.40 29.10 -10.97
CA CYS A 331 17.18 29.32 -11.75
C CYS A 331 17.49 29.46 -13.25
N LEU A 332 16.55 29.07 -14.10
CA LEU A 332 16.72 29.19 -15.56
C LEU A 332 16.28 30.60 -15.99
N PRO A 333 17.18 31.48 -16.46
CA PRO A 333 16.84 32.85 -16.81
C PRO A 333 16.19 32.91 -18.20
N LEU A 334 14.86 32.96 -18.23
CA LEU A 334 14.07 33.07 -19.47
C LEU A 334 14.36 34.37 -20.22
N VAL A 335 14.58 35.48 -19.50
CA VAL A 335 14.90 36.78 -20.09
C VAL A 335 16.17 36.75 -20.96
N SER A 336 17.12 35.88 -20.59
CA SER A 336 18.37 35.67 -21.33
C SER A 336 18.21 34.72 -22.52
N LEU A 337 17.03 34.13 -22.71
CA LEU A 337 16.71 33.12 -23.73
C LEU A 337 15.62 33.59 -24.71
N GLN A 338 15.53 34.89 -24.96
CA GLN A 338 14.50 35.52 -25.81
C GLN A 338 14.31 34.93 -27.23
N TYR A 339 15.30 34.20 -27.76
CA TYR A 339 15.24 33.55 -29.09
C TYR A 339 15.08 32.03 -29.04
N SER A 340 14.96 31.45 -27.84
CA SER A 340 14.90 30.01 -27.62
C SER A 340 13.66 29.64 -26.84
N ASN A 341 12.82 28.79 -27.42
CA ASN A 341 11.67 28.25 -26.71
C ASN A 341 12.15 27.25 -25.66
N VAL A 342 11.65 27.40 -24.43
CA VAL A 342 11.86 26.43 -23.35
C VAL A 342 10.63 25.54 -23.28
N VAL A 343 10.83 24.23 -23.48
CA VAL A 343 9.76 23.25 -23.48
C VAL A 343 10.11 22.13 -22.50
N ILE A 344 9.18 21.81 -21.61
CA ILE A 344 9.26 20.62 -20.77
C ILE A 344 8.32 19.57 -21.36
N ASN A 345 8.86 18.39 -21.65
CA ASN A 345 8.06 17.25 -22.10
C ASN A 345 7.97 16.18 -21.00
N ALA A 346 6.83 15.51 -20.92
CA ALA A 346 6.63 14.35 -20.06
C ALA A 346 5.97 13.21 -20.86
N LYS A 347 6.51 11.99 -20.79
CA LYS A 347 5.89 10.81 -21.40
C LYS A 347 4.94 10.17 -20.39
N ILE A 348 3.64 10.22 -20.62
CA ILE A 348 2.64 9.51 -19.79
C ILE A 348 2.83 8.01 -19.99
N ASN A 349 2.69 7.24 -18.91
CA ASN A 349 2.81 5.80 -18.93
C ASN A 349 1.54 5.11 -19.49
N ASN A 350 1.62 3.81 -19.73
CA ASN A 350 0.44 3.00 -20.05
C ASN A 350 -0.49 2.89 -18.84
N LEU A 351 -1.79 2.76 -19.08
CA LEU A 351 -2.80 2.60 -18.02
C LEU A 351 -2.49 1.43 -17.08
N GLU A 352 -2.00 0.31 -17.61
CA GLU A 352 -1.61 -0.89 -16.85
C GLU A 352 -0.51 -0.63 -15.80
N LYS A 353 0.30 0.42 -16.00
CA LYS A 353 1.33 0.84 -15.04
C LYS A 353 0.82 1.84 -13.99
N ILE A 354 -0.37 2.40 -14.21
CA ILE A 354 -0.99 3.43 -13.37
C ILE A 354 -2.10 2.82 -12.51
N ILE A 355 -2.90 1.92 -13.09
CA ILE A 355 -4.04 1.25 -12.46
C ILE A 355 -3.83 -0.25 -12.61
N SER A 356 -3.93 -0.98 -11.51
CA SER A 356 -3.96 -2.44 -11.51
C SER A 356 -5.35 -2.95 -11.19
N LEU A 357 -5.81 -3.91 -12.00
CA LEU A 357 -7.13 -4.54 -11.90
C LEU A 357 -7.03 -5.97 -11.34
N GLU A 358 -5.82 -6.50 -11.23
CA GLU A 358 -5.53 -7.83 -10.67
C GLU A 358 -4.58 -7.74 -9.48
N ASN A 359 -4.79 -8.61 -8.50
CA ASN A 359 -3.85 -8.82 -7.39
C ASN A 359 -4.02 -10.22 -6.79
N TYR A 360 -3.61 -11.23 -7.53
CA TYR A 360 -3.74 -12.63 -7.09
C TYR A 360 -2.92 -12.96 -5.85
N GLU A 361 -1.89 -12.16 -5.53
CA GLU A 361 -1.15 -12.32 -4.27
C GLU A 361 -1.96 -11.93 -3.05
N ASP A 362 -2.73 -10.84 -3.14
CA ASP A 362 -3.66 -10.45 -2.07
C ASP A 362 -4.81 -11.45 -1.97
N GLU A 363 -5.33 -11.95 -3.09
CA GLU A 363 -6.33 -13.02 -3.10
C GLU A 363 -5.81 -14.29 -2.43
N TYR A 364 -4.57 -14.71 -2.74
CA TYR A 364 -3.92 -15.84 -2.10
C TYR A 364 -3.83 -15.65 -0.58
N LYS A 365 -3.36 -14.48 -0.12
CA LYS A 365 -3.29 -14.15 1.32
C LYS A 365 -4.66 -14.19 1.99
N ASN A 366 -5.69 -13.67 1.32
CA ASN A 366 -7.06 -13.68 1.82
C ASN A 366 -7.64 -15.10 1.93
N LEU A 367 -7.29 -16.00 1.00
CA LEU A 367 -7.70 -17.40 1.06
C LEU A 367 -7.07 -18.16 2.24
N LEU A 368 -5.85 -17.79 2.64
CA LEU A 368 -5.17 -18.39 3.78
C LEU A 368 -5.73 -17.95 5.14
N ASP A 369 -6.42 -16.79 5.23
CA ASP A 369 -7.09 -16.34 6.47
C ASP A 369 -8.46 -17.02 6.61
N ILE A 370 -8.52 -18.12 7.36
CA ILE A 370 -9.78 -18.80 7.69
C ILE A 370 -10.25 -18.41 9.09
N ARG A 371 -11.53 -18.10 9.24
CA ARG A 371 -12.21 -17.91 10.52
C ARG A 371 -13.40 -18.84 10.64
N ILE A 372 -13.29 -19.85 11.51
CA ILE A 372 -14.34 -20.85 11.72
C ILE A 372 -15.12 -20.49 13.00
N PRO A 373 -16.44 -20.25 12.92
CA PRO A 373 -17.24 -19.94 14.10
C PRO A 373 -17.31 -21.13 15.06
N PHE A 374 -17.55 -20.88 16.34
CA PHE A 374 -17.67 -21.95 17.34
C PHE A 374 -18.87 -22.87 17.05
N ASN A 375 -18.64 -24.20 17.16
CA ASN A 375 -19.70 -25.20 17.00
C ASN A 375 -20.68 -25.22 18.19
N SER A 376 -20.23 -24.86 19.40
CA SER A 376 -21.05 -24.75 20.61
C SER A 376 -20.36 -23.85 21.66
N GLU A 377 -21.11 -23.22 22.57
CA GLU A 377 -20.55 -22.33 23.61
C GLU A 377 -19.65 -23.02 24.63
N THR A 378 -19.72 -24.36 24.72
CA THR A 378 -19.05 -25.12 25.80
C THR A 378 -17.93 -26.04 25.32
N ASN A 379 -17.81 -26.32 24.01
CA ASN A 379 -16.76 -27.19 23.46
C ASN A 379 -16.25 -26.67 22.11
N ILE A 380 -15.01 -26.17 22.10
CA ILE A 380 -14.25 -25.78 20.90
C ILE A 380 -13.40 -26.99 20.51
N ASN A 381 -13.78 -27.71 19.45
CA ASN A 381 -12.98 -28.83 18.94
C ASN A 381 -12.03 -28.33 17.84
N ILE A 382 -10.74 -28.25 18.14
CA ILE A 382 -9.71 -27.85 17.18
C ILE A 382 -9.29 -29.09 16.40
N ASN A 383 -9.67 -29.16 15.13
CA ASN A 383 -9.27 -30.29 14.28
C ASN A 383 -7.91 -29.98 13.63
N ASN A 384 -6.85 -30.50 14.26
CA ASN A 384 -5.46 -30.27 13.87
C ASN A 384 -5.09 -30.79 12.47
N ASN A 385 -5.92 -31.65 11.87
CA ASN A 385 -5.59 -32.32 10.61
C ASN A 385 -6.33 -31.72 9.39
N LEU A 386 -7.23 -30.75 9.58
CA LEU A 386 -7.99 -30.16 8.47
C LEU A 386 -7.13 -29.21 7.64
N TYR A 387 -6.38 -28.32 8.26
CA TYR A 387 -5.67 -27.25 7.56
C TYR A 387 -4.18 -27.33 7.81
N ILE A 388 -3.41 -26.91 6.81
CA ILE A 388 -1.95 -26.76 6.94
C ILE A 388 -1.69 -25.33 7.42
N TYR A 389 -1.44 -25.19 8.71
CA TYR A 389 -1.29 -23.91 9.38
C TYR A 389 -0.10 -23.91 10.34
N ASP A 390 0.45 -22.71 10.55
CA ASP A 390 1.52 -22.49 11.54
C ASP A 390 0.91 -22.29 12.93
N THR A 391 0.01 -21.31 13.04
CA THR A 391 -0.63 -20.90 14.30
C THR A 391 -2.15 -20.77 14.17
N PHE A 392 -2.86 -20.87 15.29
CA PHE A 392 -4.29 -20.53 15.37
C PHE A 392 -4.56 -19.60 16.55
N ILE A 393 -5.57 -18.75 16.42
CA ILE A 393 -6.00 -17.79 17.43
C ILE A 393 -7.46 -18.06 17.76
N ILE A 394 -7.79 -18.22 19.04
CA ILE A 394 -9.17 -18.35 19.51
C ILE A 394 -9.66 -16.97 19.95
N ASP A 395 -10.69 -16.46 19.29
CA ASP A 395 -11.37 -15.22 19.65
C ASP A 395 -12.69 -15.56 20.36
N TYR A 396 -12.68 -15.51 21.70
CA TYR A 396 -13.85 -15.78 22.52
C TYR A 396 -14.92 -14.67 22.44
N GLU A 397 -14.50 -13.42 22.20
CA GLU A 397 -15.41 -12.28 22.12
C GLU A 397 -16.28 -12.38 20.85
N ASN A 398 -15.64 -12.67 19.72
CA ASN A 398 -16.28 -12.79 18.43
C ASN A 398 -16.66 -14.24 18.05
N LYS A 399 -16.39 -15.20 18.95
CA LYS A 399 -16.74 -16.62 18.86
C LYS A 399 -16.23 -17.33 17.60
N TYR A 400 -14.95 -17.18 17.25
CA TYR A 400 -14.33 -17.90 16.14
C TYR A 400 -12.92 -18.39 16.45
N ILE A 401 -12.47 -19.39 15.68
CA ILE A 401 -11.07 -19.84 15.61
C ILE A 401 -10.49 -19.34 14.29
N LYS A 402 -9.42 -18.56 14.35
CA LYS A 402 -8.65 -18.14 13.18
C LYS A 402 -7.49 -19.09 12.95
N TYR A 403 -7.37 -19.66 11.77
CA TYR A 403 -6.23 -20.46 11.34
C TYR A 403 -5.34 -19.64 10.41
N ASN A 404 -4.04 -19.54 10.74
CA ASN A 404 -3.04 -18.91 9.88
C ASN A 404 -2.45 -19.97 8.94
N CYS A 405 -3.18 -20.27 7.86
CA CYS A 405 -2.77 -21.28 6.90
C CYS A 405 -1.51 -20.83 6.13
N ILE A 406 -0.65 -21.79 5.77
CA ILE A 406 0.61 -21.52 5.06
C ILE A 406 0.46 -21.76 3.56
N LEU A 407 -0.24 -22.84 3.19
CA LEU A 407 -0.43 -23.28 1.80
C LEU A 407 -1.87 -23.71 1.57
N ILE A 408 -2.30 -23.71 0.32
CA ILE A 408 -3.66 -24.16 -0.05
C ILE A 408 -3.66 -25.68 -0.22
N ASN A 409 -4.48 -26.35 0.60
CA ASN A 409 -4.77 -27.78 0.51
C ASN A 409 -6.22 -28.05 0.07
N ASP A 410 -6.58 -29.33 -0.02
CA ASP A 410 -7.92 -29.79 -0.40
C ASP A 410 -9.02 -29.27 0.53
N ASN A 411 -8.81 -29.32 1.84
CA ASN A 411 -9.77 -28.84 2.83
C ASN A 411 -9.97 -27.32 2.75
N LEU A 412 -8.92 -26.55 2.46
CA LEU A 412 -9.03 -25.11 2.25
C LEU A 412 -9.86 -24.79 1.00
N LEU A 413 -9.59 -25.48 -0.11
CA LEU A 413 -10.37 -25.34 -1.33
C LEU A 413 -11.84 -25.75 -1.09
N LYS A 414 -12.09 -26.84 -0.37
CA LYS A 414 -13.45 -27.29 -0.07
C LYS A 414 -14.21 -26.30 0.84
N TYR A 415 -13.50 -25.64 1.76
CA TYR A 415 -14.06 -24.61 2.63
C TYR A 415 -14.53 -23.38 1.85
N HIS A 416 -13.70 -22.87 0.93
CA HIS A 416 -14.04 -21.67 0.14
C HIS A 416 -14.93 -21.97 -1.07
N PHE A 417 -14.86 -23.19 -1.62
CA PHE A 417 -15.52 -23.58 -2.86
C PHE A 417 -16.35 -24.86 -2.65
N THR A 418 -17.52 -24.72 -2.02
CA THR A 418 -18.39 -25.84 -1.63
C THR A 418 -18.87 -26.67 -2.82
N ASP A 419 -19.03 -26.04 -3.98
CA ASP A 419 -19.60 -26.63 -5.21
C ASP A 419 -18.62 -27.54 -5.96
N LEU A 420 -17.34 -27.52 -5.60
CA LEU A 420 -16.32 -28.37 -6.20
C LEU A 420 -16.40 -29.78 -5.61
N SER A 421 -16.36 -30.78 -6.47
CA SER A 421 -16.23 -32.20 -6.10
C SER A 421 -14.78 -32.53 -5.73
N ASP A 422 -14.59 -33.59 -4.96
CA ASP A 422 -13.25 -34.01 -4.50
C ASP A 422 -12.30 -34.33 -5.67
N ASN A 423 -12.83 -34.84 -6.78
CA ASN A 423 -12.05 -35.10 -8.00
C ASN A 423 -11.59 -33.80 -8.67
N GLU A 424 -12.43 -32.77 -8.68
CA GLU A 424 -12.09 -31.45 -9.22
C GLU A 424 -11.03 -30.78 -8.34
N ILE A 425 -11.18 -30.83 -7.02
CA ILE A 425 -10.19 -30.31 -6.06
C ILE A 425 -8.83 -31.00 -6.26
N LYS A 426 -8.81 -32.34 -6.34
CA LYS A 426 -7.58 -33.09 -6.62
C LYS A 426 -6.94 -32.67 -7.95
N SER A 427 -7.74 -32.48 -9.00
CA SER A 427 -7.21 -32.03 -10.30
C SER A 427 -6.60 -30.62 -10.22
N ILE A 428 -7.22 -29.70 -9.47
CA ILE A 428 -6.70 -28.34 -9.27
C ILE A 428 -5.36 -28.38 -8.55
N LEU A 429 -5.26 -29.16 -7.47
CA LEU A 429 -4.02 -29.32 -6.69
C LEU A 429 -2.90 -29.96 -7.51
N VAL A 430 -3.19 -31.00 -8.30
CA VAL A 430 -2.17 -31.67 -9.12
C VAL A 430 -1.68 -30.78 -10.26
N ASN A 431 -2.56 -30.01 -10.90
CA ASN A 431 -2.20 -29.21 -12.08
C ASN A 431 -1.50 -27.88 -11.73
N ASN A 432 -1.79 -27.33 -10.55
CA ASN A 432 -1.33 -26.00 -10.14
C ASN A 432 -0.46 -25.99 -8.88
N GLY A 433 -0.44 -27.09 -8.12
CA GLY A 433 0.34 -27.25 -6.91
C GLY A 433 1.63 -28.02 -7.13
N LYS A 434 2.45 -28.07 -6.08
CA LYS A 434 3.68 -28.87 -5.98
C LYS A 434 3.46 -30.00 -4.99
N LEU A 435 4.07 -31.16 -5.24
CA LEU A 435 4.09 -32.25 -4.26
C LEU A 435 5.01 -31.86 -3.11
N TYR A 436 4.46 -31.79 -1.89
CA TYR A 436 5.23 -31.62 -0.67
C TYR A 436 5.31 -32.94 0.10
N TYR A 437 6.51 -33.28 0.54
CA TYR A 437 6.73 -34.46 1.37
C TYR A 437 6.45 -34.16 2.84
N SER A 438 6.07 -35.18 3.61
CA SER A 438 5.74 -35.07 5.04
C SER A 438 6.81 -34.33 5.85
N ASN A 439 8.10 -34.58 5.59
CA ASN A 439 9.21 -33.90 6.25
C ASN A 439 9.28 -32.39 5.92
N GLU A 440 8.93 -32.01 4.69
CA GLU A 440 8.90 -30.59 4.29
C GLU A 440 7.74 -29.86 4.96
N ILE A 441 6.57 -30.50 5.04
CA ILE A 441 5.40 -29.95 5.73
C ILE A 441 5.65 -29.86 7.23
N LEU A 442 6.32 -30.86 7.82
CA LEU A 442 6.74 -30.85 9.22
C LEU A 442 7.67 -29.67 9.52
N ASN A 443 8.64 -29.40 8.65
CA ASN A 443 9.52 -28.24 8.81
C ASN A 443 8.78 -26.89 8.72
N LEU A 444 7.69 -26.84 7.96
CA LEU A 444 6.87 -25.62 7.79
C LEU A 444 5.89 -25.39 8.95
N THR A 445 5.31 -26.46 9.52
CA THR A 445 4.16 -26.37 10.44
C THR A 445 4.44 -26.90 11.84
N ASN A 446 5.59 -27.56 12.05
CA ASN A 446 5.86 -28.41 13.22
C ASN A 446 4.80 -29.50 13.46
N ARG A 447 4.07 -29.91 12.42
CA ARG A 447 2.99 -30.91 12.48
C ARG A 447 3.17 -31.98 11.41
N ILE A 448 2.67 -33.18 11.71
CA ILE A 448 2.78 -34.34 10.82
C ILE A 448 1.57 -34.37 9.89
N PHE A 449 1.84 -34.27 8.59
CA PHE A 449 0.86 -34.47 7.51
C PHE A 449 1.41 -35.47 6.49
N ASP A 450 0.51 -36.15 5.79
CA ASP A 450 0.88 -37.02 4.67
C ASP A 450 1.37 -36.21 3.46
N ASN A 451 2.06 -36.90 2.54
CA ASN A 451 2.47 -36.33 1.27
C ASN A 451 1.24 -35.88 0.48
N GLN A 452 1.23 -34.63 0.05
CA GLN A 452 0.08 -34.05 -0.65
C GLN A 452 0.52 -32.93 -1.59
N PHE A 453 -0.30 -32.72 -2.63
CA PHE A 453 -0.12 -31.58 -3.53
C PHE A 453 -0.67 -30.33 -2.88
N LEU A 454 0.15 -29.29 -2.78
CA LEU A 454 -0.20 -28.02 -2.17
C LEU A 454 0.05 -26.87 -3.14
N ILE A 455 -0.85 -25.89 -3.12
CA ILE A 455 -0.73 -24.68 -3.94
C ILE A 455 -0.08 -23.59 -3.09
N ASP A 456 1.09 -23.15 -3.52
CA ASP A 456 1.75 -21.95 -3.02
C ASP A 456 1.26 -20.69 -3.75
N LYS A 457 1.83 -19.53 -3.39
CA LYS A 457 1.46 -18.23 -3.97
C LYS A 457 1.54 -18.25 -5.50
N PHE A 458 2.59 -18.82 -6.08
CA PHE A 458 2.80 -18.80 -7.53
C PHE A 458 1.95 -19.83 -8.26
N GLY A 459 1.70 -20.99 -7.64
CA GLY A 459 0.71 -21.95 -8.12
C GLY A 459 -0.70 -21.35 -8.17
N TRP A 460 -1.06 -20.50 -7.20
CA TRP A 460 -2.33 -19.77 -7.22
C TRP A 460 -2.38 -18.73 -8.34
N ILE A 461 -1.31 -17.95 -8.52
CA ILE A 461 -1.20 -16.99 -9.64
C ILE A 461 -1.39 -17.71 -10.97
N LYS A 462 -0.70 -18.85 -11.18
CA LYS A 462 -0.84 -19.68 -12.39
C LYS A 462 -2.29 -20.13 -12.61
N LEU A 463 -2.97 -20.59 -11.55
CA LEU A 463 -4.38 -20.98 -11.66
C LEU A 463 -5.23 -19.80 -12.12
N MET A 464 -5.08 -18.64 -11.49
CA MET A 464 -5.89 -17.46 -11.76
C MET A 464 -5.63 -16.84 -13.13
N THR A 465 -4.38 -16.80 -13.58
CA THR A 465 -4.05 -16.31 -14.93
C THR A 465 -4.62 -17.20 -16.01
N ASN A 466 -4.57 -18.53 -15.83
CA ASN A 466 -5.20 -19.48 -16.74
C ASN A 466 -6.73 -19.34 -16.74
N LEU A 467 -7.34 -19.05 -15.58
CA LEU A 467 -8.77 -18.77 -15.50
C LEU A 467 -9.16 -17.53 -16.31
N ASN A 468 -8.34 -16.49 -16.31
CA ASN A 468 -8.59 -15.27 -17.08
C ASN A 468 -8.15 -15.35 -18.56
N ASN A 469 -7.82 -16.53 -19.08
CA ASN A 469 -7.51 -16.71 -20.49
C ASN A 469 -8.68 -17.36 -21.25
N SER A 470 -9.28 -16.61 -22.19
CA SER A 470 -10.44 -17.08 -22.97
C SER A 470 -10.14 -18.28 -23.88
N SER A 471 -8.86 -18.53 -24.17
CA SER A 471 -8.38 -19.58 -25.09
C SER A 471 -8.03 -20.91 -24.42
N TYR A 472 -8.07 -20.99 -23.08
CA TYR A 472 -7.68 -22.20 -22.37
C TYR A 472 -8.79 -23.26 -22.41
N ASP A 473 -8.45 -24.48 -22.84
CA ASP A 473 -9.42 -25.55 -23.09
C ASP A 473 -10.11 -26.01 -21.79
N TYR A 474 -11.43 -25.93 -21.79
CA TYR A 474 -12.24 -25.93 -20.57
C TYR A 474 -12.44 -27.36 -20.04
N ASN A 475 -11.59 -27.80 -19.12
CA ASN A 475 -11.94 -28.90 -18.22
C ASN A 475 -13.20 -28.53 -17.39
N ASN A 476 -14.06 -29.50 -17.08
CA ASN A 476 -15.37 -29.29 -16.40
C ASN A 476 -15.30 -28.47 -15.09
N TYR A 477 -14.18 -28.46 -14.36
CA TYR A 477 -14.05 -27.67 -13.12
C TYR A 477 -13.97 -26.16 -13.36
N TYR A 478 -13.53 -25.71 -14.55
CA TYR A 478 -13.43 -24.29 -14.88
C TYR A 478 -14.79 -23.61 -14.74
N TYR A 479 -15.85 -24.22 -15.27
CA TYR A 479 -17.19 -23.62 -15.25
C TYR A 479 -17.71 -23.37 -13.83
N LYS A 480 -17.36 -24.23 -12.87
CA LYS A 480 -17.73 -24.07 -11.46
C LYS A 480 -16.87 -23.04 -10.77
N PHE A 481 -15.56 -23.04 -11.02
CA PHE A 481 -14.65 -22.05 -10.46
C PHE A 481 -14.98 -20.63 -10.96
N ALA A 482 -15.39 -20.51 -12.22
CA ALA A 482 -15.82 -19.27 -12.86
C ALA A 482 -17.08 -18.65 -12.22
N SER A 483 -17.83 -19.41 -11.43
CA SER A 483 -18.93 -18.84 -10.63
C SER A 483 -18.41 -17.97 -9.47
N TYR A 484 -17.22 -18.27 -8.94
CA TYR A 484 -16.57 -17.50 -7.88
C TYR A 484 -15.67 -16.41 -8.46
N TYR A 485 -14.88 -16.76 -9.49
CA TYR A 485 -13.93 -15.89 -10.17
C TYR A 485 -14.22 -15.86 -11.67
N PRO A 486 -15.14 -15.00 -12.13
CA PRO A 486 -15.49 -14.93 -13.54
C PRO A 486 -14.32 -14.43 -14.38
N TYR A 487 -14.33 -14.82 -15.66
CA TYR A 487 -13.51 -14.15 -16.66
C TYR A 487 -13.84 -12.65 -16.71
N ILE A 488 -12.82 -11.80 -16.61
CA ILE A 488 -12.93 -10.34 -16.69
C ILE A 488 -12.19 -9.85 -17.93
N ASN A 489 -12.89 -9.11 -18.80
CA ASN A 489 -12.25 -8.42 -19.91
C ASN A 489 -11.67 -7.08 -19.42
N PHE A 490 -10.43 -7.10 -18.93
CA PHE A 490 -9.76 -5.92 -18.37
C PHE A 490 -9.58 -4.78 -19.37
N ASN A 491 -9.37 -5.07 -20.65
CA ASN A 491 -9.27 -4.06 -21.70
C ASN A 491 -10.55 -3.21 -21.83
N LEU A 492 -11.72 -3.83 -21.64
CA LEU A 492 -12.99 -3.09 -21.58
C LEU A 492 -12.99 -2.11 -20.40
N TYR A 493 -12.51 -2.52 -19.22
CA TYR A 493 -12.48 -1.65 -18.05
C TYR A 493 -11.49 -0.49 -18.20
N TYR A 494 -10.32 -0.70 -18.80
CA TYR A 494 -9.42 0.40 -19.13
C TYR A 494 -10.03 1.40 -20.12
N SER A 495 -10.86 0.94 -21.07
CA SER A 495 -11.55 1.84 -22.00
C SER A 495 -12.59 2.76 -21.34
N LEU A 496 -13.01 2.44 -20.10
CA LEU A 496 -13.92 3.27 -19.30
C LEU A 496 -13.20 4.35 -18.50
N VAL A 497 -11.86 4.36 -18.48
CA VAL A 497 -11.07 5.36 -17.74
C VAL A 497 -10.98 6.63 -18.56
N ASP A 498 -11.39 7.75 -17.94
CA ASP A 498 -11.31 9.07 -18.57
C ASP A 498 -9.87 9.44 -18.95
N ASN A 499 -9.76 10.28 -19.98
CA ASN A 499 -8.49 10.85 -20.41
C ASN A 499 -7.80 11.62 -19.28
N PRO A 500 -6.45 11.58 -19.23
CA PRO A 500 -5.71 12.19 -18.15
C PRO A 500 -5.85 13.72 -18.18
N LYS A 501 -5.92 14.34 -17.00
CA LYS A 501 -5.97 15.79 -16.84
C LYS A 501 -4.73 16.27 -16.10
N ILE A 502 -3.85 16.97 -16.81
CA ILE A 502 -2.51 17.32 -16.33
C ILE A 502 -2.22 18.77 -16.70
N LYS A 503 -1.62 19.51 -15.76
CA LYS A 503 -1.03 20.84 -16.00
C LYS A 503 0.35 20.93 -15.36
N LEU A 504 1.19 21.79 -15.91
CA LEU A 504 2.47 22.17 -15.32
C LEU A 504 2.27 23.42 -14.48
N ILE A 505 2.79 23.41 -13.25
CA ILE A 505 2.85 24.57 -12.36
C ILE A 505 4.31 24.99 -12.27
N THR A 506 4.62 26.21 -12.67
CA THR A 506 5.98 26.77 -12.63
C THR A 506 6.07 27.93 -11.67
N GLU A 507 7.11 27.95 -10.84
CA GLU A 507 7.48 29.10 -10.02
C GLU A 507 8.27 30.10 -10.88
N SER A 508 7.59 31.14 -11.33
CA SER A 508 8.15 32.22 -12.14
C SER A 508 8.66 33.34 -11.23
N ILE A 509 9.86 33.83 -11.53
CA ILE A 509 10.56 34.90 -10.81
C ILE A 509 10.56 36.14 -11.68
N TYR A 510 10.28 37.29 -11.07
CA TYR A 510 10.31 38.61 -11.70
C TYR A 510 11.38 39.46 -11.00
N PHE A 511 12.28 40.03 -11.80
CA PHE A 511 13.37 40.86 -11.29
C PHE A 511 13.00 42.34 -11.37
N ASP A 512 13.65 43.15 -10.53
CA ASP A 512 13.66 44.60 -10.72
C ASP A 512 14.36 44.97 -12.05
N ASP A 513 14.00 46.10 -12.67
CA ASP A 513 14.41 46.47 -14.03
C ASP A 513 15.94 46.42 -14.21
N ILE A 514 16.69 46.90 -13.20
CA ILE A 514 18.16 46.93 -13.22
C ILE A 514 18.76 45.52 -13.24
N GLU A 515 18.18 44.58 -12.49
CA GLU A 515 18.68 43.21 -12.46
C GLU A 515 18.23 42.45 -13.71
N ARG A 516 16.99 42.64 -14.14
CA ARG A 516 16.44 42.10 -15.39
C ARG A 516 17.33 42.46 -16.59
N ASP A 517 17.71 43.74 -16.73
CA ASP A 517 18.58 44.21 -17.81
C ASP A 517 19.99 43.60 -17.74
N LYS A 518 20.50 43.35 -16.52
CA LYS A 518 21.79 42.66 -16.35
C LYS A 518 21.69 41.20 -16.79
N PHE A 519 20.65 40.47 -16.39
CA PHE A 519 20.47 39.08 -16.81
C PHE A 519 20.27 38.99 -18.32
N ALA A 520 19.53 39.91 -18.94
CA ALA A 520 19.28 39.91 -20.39
C ALA A 520 20.57 40.12 -21.22
N ASN A 521 21.48 40.99 -20.75
CA ASN A 521 22.63 41.44 -21.55
C ASN A 521 23.97 40.80 -21.16
N SER A 522 24.10 40.28 -19.94
CA SER A 522 25.35 39.67 -19.48
C SER A 522 25.50 38.23 -19.96
N LYS A 523 26.76 37.79 -20.11
CA LYS A 523 27.07 36.38 -20.28
C LYS A 523 26.88 35.69 -18.93
N LEU A 524 26.00 34.70 -18.87
CA LEU A 524 25.73 33.91 -17.67
C LEU A 524 26.37 32.53 -17.80
N GLU A 525 27.03 32.07 -16.74
CA GLU A 525 27.62 30.75 -16.66
C GLU A 525 27.13 30.03 -15.41
N TYR A 526 26.60 28.82 -15.58
CA TYR A 526 26.08 27.99 -14.48
C TYR A 526 26.76 26.64 -14.47
N ILE A 527 27.19 26.21 -13.28
CA ILE A 527 27.50 24.81 -13.03
C ILE A 527 26.18 24.11 -12.71
N ILE A 528 25.84 23.09 -13.47
CA ILE A 528 24.57 22.39 -13.35
C ILE A 528 24.75 20.90 -13.11
N GLU A 529 23.74 20.28 -12.52
CA GLU A 529 23.67 18.83 -12.32
C GLU A 529 22.79 18.20 -13.40
N ILE A 530 23.35 17.28 -14.18
CA ILE A 530 22.63 16.48 -15.18
C ILE A 530 22.67 14.99 -14.84
N PHE A 531 21.74 14.24 -15.45
CA PHE A 531 21.66 12.79 -15.30
C PHE A 531 21.92 12.14 -16.66
N ASP A 532 22.80 11.14 -16.68
CA ASP A 532 23.02 10.26 -17.82
C ASP A 532 22.64 8.82 -17.42
N GLU A 533 21.98 8.08 -18.32
CA GLU A 533 21.54 6.71 -18.07
C GLU A 533 22.07 5.74 -19.13
N ASN A 534 22.63 4.62 -18.69
CA ASN A 534 22.94 3.47 -19.54
C ASN A 534 22.07 2.29 -19.17
N ILE A 535 21.51 1.62 -20.18
CA ILE A 535 20.59 0.50 -20.01
C ILE A 535 21.12 -0.67 -20.83
N TYR A 536 21.28 -1.82 -20.17
CA TYR A 536 21.73 -3.05 -20.81
C TYR A 536 20.79 -4.20 -20.48
N ASN A 537 20.47 -5.01 -21.50
CA ASN A 537 19.71 -6.25 -21.34
C ASN A 537 20.67 -7.43 -21.19
N ILE A 538 20.48 -8.24 -20.18
CA ILE A 538 21.37 -9.34 -19.81
C ILE A 538 20.63 -10.67 -19.87
N ASN A 539 21.14 -11.59 -20.68
CA ASN A 539 20.55 -12.92 -20.90
C ASN A 539 21.50 -14.07 -20.53
N GLN A 540 22.62 -13.75 -19.88
CA GLN A 540 23.72 -14.68 -19.61
C GLN A 540 24.08 -14.65 -18.12
N SER A 541 24.66 -15.73 -17.61
CA SER A 541 25.09 -15.84 -16.20
C SER A 541 26.31 -14.98 -15.87
N TYR A 542 27.10 -14.64 -16.89
CA TYR A 542 28.18 -13.67 -16.83
C TYR A 542 27.91 -12.58 -17.86
N PHE A 543 28.13 -11.32 -17.48
CA PHE A 543 27.92 -10.19 -18.37
C PHE A 543 28.96 -9.11 -18.15
N ASP A 544 29.46 -8.55 -19.26
CA ASP A 544 30.34 -7.41 -19.29
C ASP A 544 29.83 -6.33 -20.24
N CYS A 545 30.01 -5.06 -19.86
CA CYS A 545 29.66 -3.92 -20.68
C CYS A 545 30.58 -2.73 -20.46
N GLU A 546 30.68 -1.87 -21.48
CA GLU A 546 31.37 -0.60 -21.38
C GLU A 546 30.39 0.56 -21.15
N LEU A 547 30.67 1.38 -20.13
CA LEU A 547 29.92 2.59 -19.80
C LEU A 547 30.31 3.75 -20.73
N SER A 548 29.31 4.47 -21.23
CA SER A 548 29.46 5.56 -22.21
C SER A 548 29.60 6.95 -21.56
N PHE A 549 29.53 7.04 -20.23
CA PHE A 549 29.57 8.32 -19.51
C PHE A 549 30.87 9.07 -19.75
N ASN A 550 30.77 10.36 -20.09
CA ASN A 550 31.94 11.20 -20.39
C ASN A 550 32.05 12.44 -19.50
N ASN A 551 30.97 12.83 -18.83
CA ASN A 551 30.93 14.05 -18.03
C ASN A 551 31.69 13.90 -16.69
N PRO A 552 32.06 15.01 -16.03
CA PRO A 552 32.55 15.02 -14.65
C PRO A 552 31.52 14.39 -13.69
N CYS A 553 31.74 13.12 -13.36
CA CYS A 553 30.83 12.31 -12.57
C CYS A 553 30.99 12.60 -11.09
N LYS A 554 29.87 12.96 -10.46
CA LYS A 554 29.74 13.22 -9.02
C LYS A 554 29.47 11.92 -8.27
N GLU A 555 28.52 11.14 -8.78
CA GLU A 555 28.08 9.88 -8.19
C GLU A 555 27.53 8.92 -9.26
N LEU A 556 27.71 7.63 -9.01
CA LEU A 556 27.16 6.53 -9.81
C LEU A 556 26.18 5.73 -8.96
N LEU A 557 25.00 5.48 -9.51
CA LEU A 557 24.02 4.54 -9.00
C LEU A 557 23.80 3.44 -10.02
N TRP A 558 23.62 2.21 -9.59
CA TRP A 558 23.25 1.13 -10.50
C TRP A 558 22.40 0.08 -9.79
N TYR A 559 21.64 -0.66 -10.59
CA TYR A 559 20.83 -1.76 -10.10
C TYR A 559 20.63 -2.77 -11.22
N ILE A 560 20.29 -4.01 -10.84
CA ILE A 560 19.93 -5.06 -11.78
C ILE A 560 18.54 -5.56 -11.38
N GLN A 561 17.59 -5.46 -12.30
CA GLN A 561 16.21 -5.90 -12.08
C GLN A 561 15.87 -7.07 -13.02
N PRO A 562 15.17 -8.11 -12.56
CA PRO A 562 14.57 -9.10 -13.44
C PRO A 562 13.53 -8.46 -14.37
N GLN A 563 13.47 -8.89 -15.64
CA GLN A 563 12.46 -8.41 -16.60
C GLN A 563 11.03 -8.61 -16.07
N LEU A 564 10.82 -9.65 -15.24
CA LEU A 564 9.57 -9.90 -14.53
C LEU A 564 9.06 -8.67 -13.74
N PHE A 565 9.94 -7.89 -13.11
CA PHE A 565 9.51 -6.75 -12.30
C PHE A 565 9.07 -5.56 -13.16
N ILE A 566 9.70 -5.40 -14.32
CA ILE A 566 9.42 -4.32 -15.26
C ILE A 566 8.08 -4.58 -15.95
N ASP A 567 7.86 -5.83 -16.38
CA ASP A 567 6.61 -6.23 -17.01
C ASP A 567 5.46 -6.33 -16.00
N GLY A 568 5.75 -6.74 -14.77
CA GLY A 568 4.76 -7.22 -13.80
C GLY A 568 4.60 -8.74 -13.86
N ILE A 569 4.11 -9.32 -12.76
CA ILE A 569 3.85 -10.76 -12.66
C ILE A 569 2.64 -11.17 -13.51
N THR A 570 1.66 -10.29 -13.61
CA THR A 570 0.53 -10.43 -14.54
C THR A 570 0.35 -9.12 -15.28
N GLU A 571 -0.23 -9.19 -16.50
CA GLU A 571 -0.38 -8.04 -17.40
C GLU A 571 -1.17 -6.89 -16.77
N TYR A 572 -2.22 -7.23 -16.00
CA TYR A 572 -3.10 -6.26 -15.34
C TYR A 572 -2.88 -6.19 -13.82
N GLY A 573 -1.77 -6.79 -13.36
CA GLY A 573 -1.37 -6.89 -11.96
C GLY A 573 -0.69 -5.64 -11.43
N GLN A 574 -0.24 -5.72 -10.19
CA GLN A 574 0.47 -4.60 -9.56
C GLN A 574 1.73 -4.20 -10.34
N ASN A 575 1.92 -2.89 -10.52
CA ASN A 575 3.15 -2.36 -11.10
C ASN A 575 4.32 -2.49 -10.11
N THR A 576 5.31 -3.30 -10.49
CA THR A 576 6.53 -3.57 -9.72
C THR A 576 7.79 -2.93 -10.32
N SER A 577 7.67 -2.05 -11.31
CA SER A 577 8.82 -1.51 -12.06
C SER A 577 9.78 -0.65 -11.22
N LEU A 578 9.30 -0.05 -10.13
CA LEU A 578 10.12 0.71 -9.16
C LEU A 578 10.62 -0.16 -7.99
N ASN A 579 10.46 -1.48 -8.06
CA ASN A 579 11.03 -2.39 -7.05
C ASN A 579 12.39 -2.89 -7.53
N TYR A 580 13.45 -2.58 -6.79
CA TYR A 580 14.82 -3.00 -7.14
C TYR A 580 15.28 -4.24 -6.34
N ASP A 581 14.54 -4.60 -5.29
CA ASP A 581 14.90 -5.68 -4.38
C ASP A 581 14.42 -7.04 -4.89
N SER A 582 15.38 -7.90 -5.24
CA SER A 582 15.10 -9.29 -5.63
C SER A 582 14.54 -10.13 -4.49
N HIS A 583 14.80 -9.78 -3.22
CA HIS A 583 14.35 -10.55 -2.07
C HIS A 583 12.84 -10.53 -1.85
N LEU A 584 12.11 -9.66 -2.56
CA LEU A 584 10.64 -9.65 -2.57
C LEU A 584 10.05 -10.98 -3.06
N TYR A 585 10.73 -11.66 -3.99
CA TYR A 585 10.23 -12.90 -4.60
C TYR A 585 11.22 -14.05 -4.52
N PHE A 586 12.50 -13.79 -4.28
CA PHE A 586 13.56 -14.79 -4.36
C PHE A 586 14.32 -14.88 -3.04
N LYS A 587 14.71 -16.10 -2.65
CA LYS A 587 15.45 -16.31 -1.40
C LYS A 587 16.93 -16.00 -1.55
N ASN A 588 17.49 -16.31 -2.72
CA ASN A 588 18.92 -16.17 -2.98
C ASN A 588 19.29 -14.76 -3.43
N GLU A 589 20.52 -14.32 -3.16
CA GLU A 589 21.05 -13.06 -3.68
C GLU A 589 21.23 -13.12 -5.21
N LEU A 590 20.90 -12.03 -5.90
CA LEU A 590 21.00 -11.92 -7.36
C LEU A 590 22.46 -11.98 -7.86
N ILE A 591 23.34 -11.20 -7.22
CA ILE A 591 24.73 -11.00 -7.65
C ILE A 591 25.64 -11.89 -6.81
N ASN A 592 26.51 -12.66 -7.47
CA ASN A 592 27.57 -13.43 -6.81
C ASN A 592 28.88 -12.64 -6.76
N ASP A 593 29.28 -12.00 -7.87
CA ASP A 593 30.46 -11.14 -7.94
C ASP A 593 30.21 -9.97 -8.90
N GLN A 594 30.78 -8.80 -8.62
CA GLN A 594 30.71 -7.63 -9.49
C GLN A 594 31.98 -6.77 -9.40
N LYS A 595 32.38 -6.17 -10.53
CA LYS A 595 33.55 -5.29 -10.62
C LYS A 595 33.26 -4.08 -11.50
N LEU A 596 33.78 -2.92 -11.10
CA LEU A 596 33.71 -1.70 -11.90
C LEU A 596 35.12 -1.21 -12.18
N ILE A 597 35.61 -1.46 -13.38
CA ILE A 597 37.00 -1.25 -13.76
C ILE A 597 37.12 0.01 -14.61
N PHE A 598 37.85 0.99 -14.09
CA PHE A 598 38.28 2.16 -14.84
C PHE A 598 39.74 2.00 -15.24
N ASN A 599 39.96 1.82 -16.55
CA ASN A 599 41.20 1.38 -17.18
C ASN A 599 41.70 0.03 -16.62
N GLN A 600 42.53 0.06 -15.57
CA GLN A 600 43.12 -1.13 -14.93
C GLN A 600 42.78 -1.23 -13.44
N TYR A 601 42.04 -0.26 -12.89
CA TYR A 601 41.74 -0.19 -11.46
C TYR A 601 40.28 -0.53 -11.22
N ASP A 602 40.05 -1.51 -10.35
CA ASP A 602 38.72 -1.77 -9.81
C ASP A 602 38.38 -0.69 -8.77
N VAL A 603 37.24 -0.04 -8.98
CA VAL A 603 36.71 1.05 -8.16
C VAL A 603 35.85 0.50 -7.02
N LEU A 604 35.40 -0.76 -7.14
CA LEU A 604 34.70 -1.47 -6.08
C LEU A 604 35.73 -2.11 -5.14
N LEU A 605 35.43 -2.07 -3.84
CA LEU A 605 36.18 -2.77 -2.82
C LEU A 605 35.97 -4.30 -2.95
N PRO A 606 37.06 -5.09 -2.89
CA PRO A 606 36.98 -6.54 -2.92
C PRO A 606 36.43 -7.10 -1.60
N ASN A 607 35.74 -8.24 -1.67
CA ASN A 607 35.22 -9.00 -0.52
C ASN A 607 34.24 -8.22 0.37
N VAL A 608 33.47 -7.30 -0.22
CA VAL A 608 32.47 -6.52 0.49
C VAL A 608 31.08 -6.93 0.04
N ASN A 609 30.17 -7.16 1.00
CA ASN A 609 28.78 -7.51 0.72
C ASN A 609 28.04 -6.34 0.01
N SER A 610 27.06 -6.67 -0.83
CA SER A 610 26.15 -5.74 -1.52
C SER A 610 25.58 -4.63 -0.62
N ASN A 611 25.27 -4.97 0.64
CA ASN A 611 24.78 -4.06 1.67
C ASN A 611 25.72 -2.87 1.95
N TYR A 612 27.01 -2.98 1.67
CA TYR A 612 27.92 -1.84 1.78
C TYR A 612 27.55 -0.74 0.79
N TYR A 613 27.29 -1.10 -0.47
CA TYR A 613 26.99 -0.15 -1.53
C TYR A 613 25.57 0.38 -1.44
N THR A 614 24.65 -0.36 -0.83
CA THR A 614 23.26 0.09 -0.63
C THR A 614 23.09 0.84 0.70
N TYR A 615 23.44 0.25 1.83
CA TYR A 615 23.17 0.81 3.17
C TYR A 615 24.29 1.70 3.70
N LEU A 616 25.54 1.22 3.71
CA LEU A 616 26.61 1.96 4.38
C LEU A 616 26.95 3.26 3.64
N LEU A 617 27.08 3.21 2.33
CA LEU A 617 27.42 4.39 1.54
C LEU A 617 26.26 5.39 1.48
N SER A 618 25.00 4.93 1.42
CA SER A 618 23.86 5.85 1.50
C SER A 618 23.78 6.51 2.87
N TYR A 619 23.88 5.75 3.96
CA TYR A 619 23.90 6.29 5.32
C TYR A 619 25.03 7.31 5.54
N LYS A 620 26.20 7.09 4.93
CA LYS A 620 27.36 7.96 5.09
C LYS A 620 27.22 9.29 4.34
N TYR A 621 26.63 9.28 3.14
CA TYR A 621 26.73 10.41 2.21
C TYR A 621 25.39 11.06 1.83
N LEU A 622 24.27 10.34 1.95
CA LEU A 622 22.94 10.78 1.51
C LEU A 622 22.06 11.12 2.72
N ASN A 623 20.96 11.84 2.50
CA ASN A 623 20.04 12.19 3.59
C ASN A 623 19.21 10.99 4.08
N ASN A 624 18.91 10.05 3.18
CA ASN A 624 18.16 8.83 3.45
C ASN A 624 18.80 7.60 2.80
N ILE A 625 18.40 6.42 3.27
CA ILE A 625 18.80 5.13 2.72
C ILE A 625 18.18 4.98 1.33
N LEU A 626 18.97 4.47 0.38
CA LEU A 626 18.51 4.17 -0.97
C LEU A 626 17.49 3.02 -0.99
N PRO A 627 16.63 2.95 -2.03
CA PRO A 627 15.80 1.78 -2.25
C PRO A 627 16.63 0.49 -2.27
N LEU A 628 16.12 -0.56 -1.63
CA LEU A 628 16.80 -1.85 -1.56
C LEU A 628 17.03 -2.43 -2.94
N GLY A 629 18.22 -2.95 -3.20
CA GLY A 629 18.66 -3.43 -4.52
C GLY A 629 19.32 -2.36 -5.40
N VAL A 630 19.36 -1.09 -4.97
CA VAL A 630 20.13 -0.03 -5.63
C VAL A 630 21.51 0.10 -4.98
N TYR A 631 22.55 0.07 -5.80
CA TYR A 631 23.94 0.24 -5.39
C TYR A 631 24.41 1.66 -5.66
N TYR A 632 25.29 2.15 -4.78
CA TYR A 632 25.74 3.53 -4.80
C TYR A 632 27.25 3.66 -4.66
N LYS A 633 27.84 4.56 -5.44
CA LYS A 633 29.23 4.97 -5.31
C LYS A 633 29.34 6.49 -5.46
N SER A 634 29.82 7.15 -4.41
CA SER A 634 30.16 8.57 -4.46
C SER A 634 31.62 8.80 -4.86
N PHE A 635 31.85 9.84 -5.65
CA PHE A 635 33.18 10.41 -5.96
C PHE A 635 33.37 11.80 -5.34
N CYS A 636 32.45 12.22 -4.48
CA CYS A 636 32.45 13.53 -3.84
C CYS A 636 32.27 13.40 -2.31
N LEU A 637 32.60 14.46 -1.58
CA LEU A 637 32.46 14.49 -0.12
C LEU A 637 31.01 14.77 0.31
N TYR A 638 30.32 15.64 -0.43
CA TYR A 638 28.98 16.13 -0.12
C TYR A 638 28.09 16.04 -1.36
N PRO A 639 27.46 14.88 -1.64
CA PRO A 639 26.68 14.67 -2.86
C PRO A 639 25.34 15.41 -2.88
N GLU A 640 24.77 15.74 -1.72
CA GLU A 640 23.49 16.44 -1.66
C GLU A 640 23.63 17.94 -1.88
N GLU A 641 24.77 18.50 -1.49
CA GLU A 641 25.08 19.91 -1.72
C GLU A 641 25.28 20.19 -3.21
N SER A 642 24.89 21.40 -3.62
CA SER A 642 25.05 21.87 -5.01
C SER A 642 26.43 22.39 -5.29
N GLN A 643 27.17 22.76 -4.24
CA GLN A 643 28.58 23.11 -4.37
C GLN A 643 29.40 21.86 -4.70
N PRO A 644 30.20 21.86 -5.79
CA PRO A 644 31.07 20.74 -6.11
C PRO A 644 32.08 20.46 -4.99
N SER A 645 32.14 19.20 -4.57
CA SER A 645 32.98 18.70 -3.46
C SER A 645 33.83 17.48 -3.85
N GLY A 646 34.02 17.28 -5.16
CA GLY A 646 34.76 16.16 -5.75
C GLY A 646 34.04 15.61 -6.97
N THR A 647 34.80 15.18 -7.97
CA THR A 647 34.29 14.55 -9.20
C THR A 647 35.36 13.65 -9.80
N ILE A 648 34.95 12.62 -10.52
CA ILE A 648 35.83 11.87 -11.42
C ILE A 648 35.50 12.22 -12.87
N ASN A 649 36.50 12.66 -13.65
CA ASN A 649 36.28 12.97 -15.06
C ASN A 649 36.34 11.68 -15.90
N LEU A 650 35.17 11.19 -16.30
CA LEU A 650 35.03 9.92 -17.02
C LEU A 650 35.48 10.00 -18.49
N ARG A 651 35.72 11.20 -19.05
CA ARG A 651 36.26 11.38 -20.41
C ARG A 651 37.69 10.86 -20.56
N TYR A 652 38.48 10.91 -19.48
CA TYR A 652 39.90 10.50 -19.52
C TYR A 652 40.11 8.99 -19.39
N PHE A 653 39.07 8.24 -18.99
CA PHE A 653 39.14 6.79 -18.92
C PHE A 653 38.78 6.20 -20.29
N LYS A 654 39.76 5.52 -20.91
CA LYS A 654 39.59 4.88 -22.21
C LYS A 654 38.77 3.59 -22.11
N GLY A 655 38.86 2.88 -20.98
CA GLY A 655 38.05 1.70 -20.70
C GLY A 655 37.26 1.91 -19.42
N LYS A 656 35.92 1.85 -19.52
CA LYS A 656 34.99 1.96 -18.38
C LYS A 656 34.14 0.70 -18.32
N GLN A 657 34.69 -0.39 -17.80
CA GLN A 657 34.11 -1.72 -17.90
C GLN A 657 33.36 -2.08 -16.62
N TYR A 658 32.18 -2.66 -16.74
CA TYR A 658 31.45 -3.28 -15.64
C TYR A 658 31.32 -4.77 -15.90
N TYR A 659 31.58 -5.57 -14.87
CA TYR A 659 31.48 -7.02 -14.89
C TYR A 659 30.52 -7.48 -13.81
N VAL A 660 29.64 -8.42 -14.14
CA VAL A 660 28.77 -9.07 -13.16
C VAL A 660 28.67 -10.56 -13.43
N ASN A 661 28.71 -11.33 -12.35
CA ASN A 661 28.47 -12.76 -12.32
C ASN A 661 27.26 -13.04 -11.42
N PHE A 662 26.24 -13.70 -11.97
CA PHE A 662 25.01 -14.00 -11.26
C PHE A 662 25.13 -15.27 -10.41
N ASN A 663 24.36 -15.33 -9.33
CA ASN A 663 24.27 -16.52 -8.49
C ASN A 663 23.50 -17.64 -9.23
N SER A 664 24.08 -18.84 -9.33
CA SER A 664 23.46 -19.98 -10.01
C SER A 664 22.16 -20.44 -9.35
N ASP A 665 22.08 -20.38 -8.02
CA ASP A 665 20.88 -20.79 -7.28
C ASP A 665 19.74 -19.80 -7.52
N PHE A 666 20.06 -18.50 -7.60
CA PHE A 666 19.09 -17.47 -8.00
C PHE A 666 18.60 -17.68 -9.43
N LEU A 667 19.50 -17.91 -10.39
CA LEU A 667 19.10 -18.13 -11.80
C LEU A 667 18.17 -19.33 -11.93
N LYS A 668 18.42 -20.40 -11.18
CA LYS A 668 17.55 -21.58 -11.13
C LYS A 668 16.18 -21.24 -10.53
N GLU A 669 16.15 -20.55 -9.40
CA GLU A 669 14.91 -20.10 -8.74
C GLU A 669 14.06 -19.21 -9.67
N TYR A 670 14.71 -18.29 -10.40
CA TYR A 670 14.06 -17.41 -11.37
C TYR A 670 13.49 -18.18 -12.57
N LEU A 671 14.27 -19.09 -13.14
CA LEU A 671 13.85 -19.94 -14.25
C LEU A 671 12.68 -20.85 -13.87
N ASP A 672 12.73 -21.46 -12.69
CA ASP A 672 11.66 -22.32 -12.18
C ASP A 672 10.36 -21.53 -12.03
N LEU A 673 10.43 -20.28 -11.52
CA LEU A 673 9.28 -19.39 -11.43
C LEU A 673 8.72 -19.02 -12.81
N LEU A 674 9.58 -18.66 -13.77
CA LEU A 674 9.14 -18.30 -15.12
C LEU A 674 8.46 -19.47 -15.83
N ASN A 675 9.03 -20.67 -15.74
CA ASN A 675 8.45 -21.90 -16.30
C ASN A 675 7.12 -22.28 -15.65
N LEU A 676 6.91 -21.92 -14.38
CA LEU A 676 5.64 -22.14 -13.70
C LEU A 676 4.53 -21.23 -14.25
N LEU A 677 4.85 -19.96 -14.48
CA LEU A 677 3.87 -18.91 -14.79
C LEU A 677 3.60 -18.72 -16.28
N TYR A 678 4.58 -19.01 -17.15
CA TYR A 678 4.54 -18.57 -18.54
C TYR A 678 4.81 -19.69 -19.54
N THR A 679 4.36 -19.47 -20.78
CA THR A 679 4.65 -20.36 -21.90
C THR A 679 6.13 -20.25 -22.33
N PRO A 680 6.71 -21.28 -22.96
CA PRO A 680 8.12 -21.26 -23.38
C PRO A 680 8.51 -20.05 -24.24
N SER A 681 7.59 -19.52 -25.06
CA SER A 681 7.83 -18.33 -25.88
C SER A 681 7.94 -17.04 -25.06
N VAL A 682 7.21 -16.94 -23.96
CA VAL A 682 7.27 -15.78 -23.05
C VAL A 682 8.46 -15.93 -22.09
N VAL A 683 8.78 -17.15 -21.66
CA VAL A 683 9.96 -17.44 -20.83
C VAL A 683 11.25 -17.01 -21.52
N SER A 684 11.41 -17.26 -22.82
CA SER A 684 12.64 -16.89 -23.55
C SER A 684 12.91 -15.39 -23.55
N TYR A 685 11.85 -14.57 -23.52
CA TYR A 685 11.95 -13.11 -23.40
C TYR A 685 12.14 -12.67 -21.94
N LYS A 686 11.31 -13.17 -21.02
CA LYS A 686 11.33 -12.78 -19.60
C LYS A 686 12.55 -13.31 -18.84
N ASN A 687 13.23 -14.34 -19.33
CA ASN A 687 14.47 -14.84 -18.75
C ASN A 687 15.66 -13.93 -19.08
N SER A 688 15.52 -12.67 -18.69
CA SER A 688 16.48 -11.59 -18.88
C SER A 688 16.44 -10.65 -17.69
N PHE A 689 17.52 -9.89 -17.54
CA PHE A 689 17.68 -8.85 -16.53
C PHE A 689 17.98 -7.52 -17.20
N ILE A 690 17.53 -6.44 -16.60
CA ILE A 690 17.88 -5.08 -17.01
C ILE A 690 18.86 -4.52 -15.99
N LEU A 691 20.07 -4.25 -16.46
CA LEU A 691 21.07 -3.47 -15.75
C LEU A 691 20.92 -2.01 -16.14
N ARG A 692 20.75 -1.14 -15.15
CA ARG A 692 20.75 0.30 -15.35
C ARG A 692 21.86 0.94 -14.54
N PHE A 693 22.64 1.79 -15.20
CA PHE A 693 23.55 2.73 -14.57
C PHE A 693 23.00 4.14 -14.70
N ILE A 694 23.06 4.90 -13.62
CA ILE A 694 22.69 6.31 -13.53
C ILE A 694 23.93 7.07 -13.08
N SER A 695 24.40 7.99 -13.91
CA SER A 695 25.49 8.90 -13.58
C SER A 695 24.92 10.27 -13.34
N LYS A 696 25.18 10.84 -12.17
CA LYS A 696 24.90 12.25 -11.90
C LYS A 696 26.17 13.04 -12.10
N ASN A 697 26.11 13.99 -13.00
CA ASN A 697 27.28 14.67 -13.53
C ASN A 697 27.16 16.17 -13.37
N TYR A 698 28.29 16.85 -13.33
CA TYR A 698 28.31 18.29 -13.53
C TYR A 698 28.47 18.61 -15.01
N ASP A 699 27.75 19.64 -15.45
CA ASP A 699 28.02 20.33 -16.71
C ASP A 699 28.16 21.84 -16.49
N LEU A 700 28.64 22.57 -17.50
CA LEU A 700 28.65 24.01 -17.52
C LEU A 700 27.79 24.52 -18.67
N ILE A 701 26.79 25.33 -18.33
CA ILE A 701 25.98 26.06 -19.29
C ILE A 701 26.54 27.47 -19.43
N SER A 702 26.61 27.95 -20.67
CA SER A 702 26.83 29.35 -20.99
C SER A 702 25.60 29.89 -21.73
N ILE A 703 25.01 30.98 -21.22
CA ILE A 703 23.96 31.73 -21.90
C ILE A 703 24.53 33.06 -22.35
N ASN A 704 24.53 33.30 -23.65
CA ASN A 704 25.08 34.52 -24.23
C ASN A 704 24.28 34.95 -25.47
N ASN A 705 23.88 36.22 -25.54
CA ASN A 705 23.13 36.80 -26.67
C ASN A 705 21.89 35.97 -27.09
N GLY A 706 21.13 35.43 -26.12
CA GLY A 706 19.93 34.64 -26.41
C GLY A 706 20.19 33.19 -26.84
N LYS A 707 21.45 32.75 -26.87
CA LYS A 707 21.84 31.37 -27.17
C LYS A 707 22.21 30.62 -25.89
N PHE A 708 21.79 29.37 -25.84
CA PHE A 708 22.11 28.42 -24.79
C PHE A 708 23.14 27.42 -25.30
N GLU A 709 24.27 27.28 -24.61
CA GLU A 709 25.33 26.34 -24.97
C GLU A 709 25.71 25.48 -23.75
N ILE A 710 25.88 24.18 -23.98
CA ILE A 710 26.42 23.21 -23.01
C ILE A 710 27.87 22.92 -23.40
N LEU A 711 28.80 22.95 -22.44
CA LEU A 711 30.22 22.83 -22.75
C LEU A 711 30.77 21.40 -22.71
N PHE A 712 30.32 20.53 -21.80
CA PHE A 712 30.93 19.21 -21.65
C PHE A 712 30.20 18.09 -22.40
N SER A 713 28.87 18.15 -22.50
CA SER A 713 28.03 17.13 -23.15
C SER A 713 28.09 17.08 -24.69
N ILE A 714 29.12 17.68 -25.32
CA ILE A 714 29.40 17.61 -26.77
C ILE A 714 30.44 16.52 -27.06
#